data_AF-A0A842VU86-F1
#
_entry.id   AF-A0A842VU86-F1
#
_cell.length_a   1.000
_cell.length_b   1.000
_cell.length_c   1.000
_cell.angle_alpha   90.00
_cell.angle_beta   90.00
_cell.angle_gamma   90.00
#
_symmetry.space_group_name_H-M   'P 1'
#
loop_
_entity.id
_entity.type
_entity.pdbx_description
1 polymer ?
#
loop_
_entity_poly.entity_id
_entity_poly.type
_entity_poly.pdbx_seq_one_letter_code
_entity_poly.pdbx_strand_id
1 'polypeptide(L)'
;MTNHKDRIALYTPIILGIIGISSAVMVIVGLTIILSYTSEYFFEGIAGIITAIIVAVLITLLMIFLDKNKRIKKKFQKKRINLKWFFIVPLILVVLMIGIFIFFFRTDMVLSDLDYDIDDPYVADFTFYSIGSLILSLGGLMLYHGIKTIMHRKSIVKVKLLIYTIVSISLIVGIPFAVRYADLSLNEYSISEKYFWNDGPWLTWDDDPSSTMVISWTTKYKEPTQLYWGTSETSLNKELFNSTKSNLHHVKLTDLNPATKYFYMIKKTFSANHNTRIFNFSTAKASDTYKFVVVGDMQPTGWDTMLGGRIVAEGIQKADPDFVLQVGDVASTGGSLQMWHNVLTNIPKFAAWRPIQSTIGNHDYGGDSGDNFGNVFQYDYSAPGLSDTGYYYSFDYRNAHFIMIDNFNRPSSTMSTEQKNWVQNDIDIAQSLGQDWIFILFHHTILTTGTSSHNWELQKWLLPLADAEDIDGVFFGHDHHYEHWNFTYGSSDLLYDSSDTPSGNDVQYWCTGGGGAHLEIDYDLLGHSTWYTEREFYNTSKTDYETITHIRDPWNADNYIDHTDNPQYGQLKDGKHYYHAPDIESYVNYVDFYGYDYGEQTLHYMMVEIDGNNCIISARYPNGDLIQGPSNLYPQQWVFTK
;
A
#
# COMPACT_ATOMS: atom_id res chain seq x y z
N MET A 1 30.59 -17.79 61.71
CA MET A 1 30.98 -16.53 61.03
C MET A 1 31.85 -16.86 59.83
N THR A 2 31.25 -16.92 58.64
CA THR A 2 31.90 -16.56 57.38
C THR A 2 30.93 -15.62 56.66
N ASN A 3 31.48 -14.52 56.18
CA ASN A 3 30.76 -13.26 55.99
C ASN A 3 29.86 -13.33 54.74
N HIS A 4 28.73 -12.64 54.75
CA HIS A 4 27.78 -12.61 53.62
C HIS A 4 28.43 -12.14 52.29
N LYS A 5 29.56 -11.43 52.39
CA LYS A 5 30.42 -10.98 51.28
C LYS A 5 31.15 -12.12 50.55
N ASP A 6 31.51 -13.20 51.25
CA ASP A 6 32.31 -14.28 50.65
C ASP A 6 31.44 -15.20 49.78
N ARG A 7 30.15 -15.33 50.11
CA ARG A 7 29.18 -16.04 49.26
C ARG A 7 28.90 -15.27 47.96
N ILE A 8 28.75 -13.94 48.03
CA ILE A 8 28.53 -13.10 46.83
C ILE A 8 29.73 -13.16 45.88
N ALA A 9 30.97 -13.18 46.40
CA ALA A 9 32.16 -13.31 45.57
C ALA A 9 32.29 -14.67 44.84
N LEU A 10 31.72 -15.74 45.41
CA LEU A 10 31.74 -17.07 44.81
C LEU A 10 30.64 -17.26 43.75
N TYR A 11 29.46 -16.67 43.96
CA TYR A 11 28.34 -16.79 43.01
C TYR A 11 28.37 -15.76 41.88
N THR A 12 29.06 -14.63 42.02
CA THR A 12 29.11 -13.57 40.97
C THR A 12 29.76 -14.05 39.67
N PRO A 13 30.88 -14.80 39.65
CA PRO A 13 31.45 -15.34 38.42
C PRO A 13 30.55 -16.41 37.78
N ILE A 14 29.82 -17.18 38.59
CA ILE A 14 28.90 -18.22 38.12
C ILE A 14 27.66 -17.57 37.50
N ILE A 15 27.10 -16.53 38.14
CA ILE A 15 25.96 -15.78 37.63
C ILE A 15 26.34 -14.97 36.37
N LEU A 16 27.53 -14.37 36.32
CA LEU A 16 28.04 -13.70 35.11
C LEU A 16 28.38 -14.71 33.99
N GLY A 17 28.81 -15.92 34.34
CA GLY A 17 28.98 -17.03 33.41
C GLY A 17 27.64 -17.50 32.84
N ILE A 18 26.62 -17.65 33.69
CA ILE A 18 25.26 -18.02 33.28
C ILE A 18 24.64 -16.92 32.43
N ILE A 19 24.76 -15.63 32.81
CA ILE A 19 24.27 -14.50 31.99
C ILE A 19 25.04 -14.40 30.67
N GLY A 20 26.36 -14.60 30.67
CA GLY A 20 27.18 -14.62 29.45
C GLY A 20 26.80 -15.77 28.51
N ILE A 21 26.51 -16.95 29.07
CA ILE A 21 26.03 -18.11 28.32
C ILE A 21 24.59 -17.87 27.83
N SER A 22 23.69 -17.32 28.64
CA SER A 22 22.32 -16.99 28.26
C SER A 22 22.26 -15.90 27.18
N SER A 23 23.13 -14.89 27.24
CA SER A 23 23.25 -13.86 26.20
C SER A 23 23.87 -14.42 24.92
N ALA A 24 24.87 -15.30 25.03
CA ALA A 24 25.42 -16.00 23.87
C ALA A 24 24.39 -16.94 23.24
N VAL A 25 23.56 -17.61 24.05
CA VAL A 25 22.46 -18.48 23.57
C VAL A 25 21.34 -17.65 22.95
N MET A 26 20.96 -16.50 23.51
CA MET A 26 19.99 -15.58 22.89
C MET A 26 20.49 -15.00 21.56
N VAL A 27 21.78 -14.68 21.48
CA VAL A 27 22.42 -14.22 20.23
C VAL A 27 22.52 -15.36 19.23
N ILE A 28 22.84 -16.58 19.66
CA ILE A 28 22.86 -17.76 18.78
C ILE A 28 21.46 -18.12 18.32
N VAL A 29 20.43 -18.04 19.17
CA VAL A 29 19.02 -18.28 18.82
C VAL A 29 18.51 -17.20 17.87
N GLY A 30 18.80 -15.92 18.15
CA GLY A 30 18.51 -14.82 17.22
C GLY A 30 19.23 -14.98 15.88
N LEU A 31 20.51 -15.39 15.89
CA LEU A 31 21.28 -15.70 14.70
C LEU A 31 20.76 -16.95 13.97
N THR A 32 20.25 -17.97 14.66
CA THR A 32 19.68 -19.18 14.05
C THR A 32 18.32 -18.87 13.40
N ILE A 33 17.54 -17.96 14.01
CA ILE A 33 16.30 -17.41 13.43
C ILE A 33 16.61 -16.52 12.21
N ILE A 34 17.73 -15.79 12.21
CA ILE A 34 18.16 -14.96 11.06
C ILE A 34 18.78 -15.82 9.94
N LEU A 35 19.57 -16.84 10.30
CA LEU A 35 20.20 -17.80 9.39
C LEU A 35 19.19 -18.73 8.70
N SER A 36 17.98 -18.88 9.25
CA SER A 36 16.90 -19.66 8.64
C SER A 36 16.13 -18.91 7.54
N TYR A 37 16.46 -17.63 7.28
CA TYR A 37 15.70 -16.77 6.37
C TYR A 37 16.49 -16.08 5.23
N THR A 38 17.80 -16.33 5.01
CA THR A 38 18.58 -15.47 4.06
C THR A 38 19.65 -16.19 3.21
N SER A 39 19.92 -15.65 2.01
CA SER A 39 20.74 -16.24 0.93
C SER A 39 22.23 -15.84 0.92
N GLU A 40 23.02 -16.52 0.07
CA GLU A 40 24.49 -16.67 0.11
C GLU A 40 25.36 -15.38 0.13
N TYR A 41 24.88 -14.22 -0.31
CA TYR A 41 25.70 -12.99 -0.34
C TYR A 41 25.78 -12.24 1.00
N PHE A 42 25.00 -12.65 2.00
CA PHE A 42 25.11 -12.14 3.37
C PHE A 42 26.33 -12.73 4.12
N PHE A 43 26.91 -13.83 3.61
CA PHE A 43 28.04 -14.51 4.25
C PHE A 43 29.33 -13.69 4.27
N GLU A 44 29.61 -12.88 3.26
CA GLU A 44 30.88 -12.12 3.18
C GLU A 44 30.87 -10.89 4.10
N GLY A 45 29.73 -10.21 4.22
CA GLY A 45 29.54 -9.13 5.19
C GLY A 45 29.58 -9.62 6.64
N ILE A 46 28.94 -10.76 6.91
CA ILE A 46 29.02 -11.43 8.21
C ILE A 46 30.45 -11.90 8.49
N ALA A 47 31.19 -12.46 7.53
CA ALA A 47 32.57 -12.89 7.71
C ALA A 47 33.50 -11.71 8.06
N GLY A 48 33.27 -10.53 7.44
CA GLY A 48 33.98 -9.29 7.79
C GLY A 48 33.69 -8.84 9.22
N ILE A 49 32.41 -8.86 9.64
CA ILE A 49 32.00 -8.50 11.01
C ILE A 49 32.54 -9.51 12.04
N ILE A 50 32.45 -10.81 11.75
CA ILE A 50 33.00 -11.88 12.61
C ILE A 50 34.52 -11.72 12.76
N THR A 51 35.24 -11.45 11.67
CA THR A 51 36.69 -11.24 11.70
C THR A 51 37.06 -10.01 12.53
N ALA A 52 36.34 -8.90 12.38
CA ALA A 52 36.55 -7.69 13.17
C ALA A 52 36.28 -7.94 14.67
N ILE A 53 35.23 -8.69 15.01
CA ILE A 53 34.91 -9.06 16.39
C ILE A 53 35.98 -9.97 16.99
N ILE A 54 36.44 -10.99 16.25
CA ILE A 54 37.50 -11.91 16.71
C ILE A 54 38.81 -11.15 16.96
N VAL A 55 39.19 -10.24 16.06
CA VAL A 55 40.39 -9.40 16.22
C VAL A 55 40.24 -8.50 17.45
N ALA A 56 39.09 -7.87 17.66
CA ALA A 56 38.83 -7.04 18.82
C ALA A 56 38.90 -7.84 20.14
N VAL A 57 38.38 -9.08 20.15
CA VAL A 57 38.44 -9.99 21.31
C VAL A 57 39.88 -10.43 21.60
N LEU A 58 40.64 -10.85 20.58
CA LEU A 58 42.04 -11.27 20.74
C LEU A 58 42.93 -10.14 21.25
N ILE A 59 42.75 -8.91 20.74
CA ILE A 59 43.47 -7.72 21.21
C ILE A 59 43.09 -7.42 22.66
N THR A 60 41.82 -7.54 23.03
CA THR A 60 41.35 -7.32 24.41
C THR A 60 41.97 -8.35 25.37
N LEU A 61 42.03 -9.62 24.98
CA LEU A 61 42.67 -10.68 25.76
C LEU A 61 44.18 -10.46 25.90
N LEU A 62 44.86 -10.00 24.83
CA LEU A 62 46.27 -9.65 24.85
C LEU A 62 46.54 -8.46 25.79
N MET A 63 45.69 -7.42 25.77
CA MET A 63 45.80 -6.30 26.70
C MET A 63 45.63 -6.74 28.17
N ILE A 64 44.67 -7.63 28.44
CA ILE A 64 44.46 -8.19 29.79
C ILE A 64 45.67 -9.00 30.25
N PHE A 65 46.25 -9.82 29.36
CA PHE A 65 47.46 -10.60 29.65
C PHE A 65 48.66 -9.71 29.97
N LEU A 66 48.88 -8.65 29.17
CA LEU A 66 49.99 -7.73 29.35
C LEU A 66 49.84 -6.83 30.59
N ASP A 67 48.61 -6.43 30.94
CA ASP A 67 48.34 -5.65 32.16
C ASP A 67 48.63 -6.44 33.45
N LYS A 68 48.40 -7.76 33.40
CA LYS A 68 48.72 -8.69 34.50
C LYS A 68 50.21 -9.08 34.56
N ASN A 69 50.98 -8.91 33.48
CA ASN A 69 52.39 -9.30 33.44
C ASN A 69 53.33 -8.20 34.00
N LYS A 70 53.58 -8.27 35.32
CA LYS A 70 54.34 -7.28 36.09
C LYS A 70 55.76 -6.99 35.56
N ARG A 71 56.42 -7.96 34.88
CA ARG A 71 57.77 -7.75 34.30
C ARG A 71 57.75 -6.81 33.10
N ILE A 72 56.72 -6.91 32.25
CA ILE A 72 56.58 -6.08 31.04
C ILE A 72 56.24 -4.64 31.45
N LYS A 73 55.28 -4.48 32.37
CA LYS A 73 54.84 -3.19 32.89
C LYS A 73 55.99 -2.37 33.50
N LYS A 74 56.91 -3.03 34.21
CA LYS A 74 58.10 -2.41 34.82
C LYS A 74 59.16 -1.96 33.78
N LYS A 75 59.29 -2.67 32.65
CA LYS A 75 60.22 -2.31 31.55
C LYS A 75 59.76 -1.05 30.81
N PHE A 76 58.46 -0.90 30.59
CA PHE A 76 57.90 0.26 29.87
C PHE A 76 57.78 1.52 30.74
N GLN A 77 57.48 1.37 32.03
CA GLN A 77 57.52 2.50 32.98
C GLN A 77 58.91 3.14 33.08
N LYS A 78 59.98 2.34 32.98
CA LYS A 78 61.37 2.83 33.04
C LYS A 78 61.77 3.68 31.82
N LYS A 79 61.08 3.54 30.68
CA LYS A 79 61.34 4.32 29.45
C LYS A 79 60.37 5.51 29.26
N ARG A 80 59.48 5.80 30.23
CA ARG A 80 58.42 6.82 30.12
C ARG A 80 57.54 6.68 28.86
N ILE A 81 57.46 5.50 28.26
CA ILE A 81 56.60 5.23 27.11
C ILE A 81 55.20 4.93 27.66
N ASN A 82 54.22 5.76 27.28
CA ASN A 82 52.83 5.53 27.63
C ASN A 82 52.31 4.34 26.80
N LEU A 83 52.15 3.18 27.47
CA LEU A 83 51.69 1.93 26.86
C LEU A 83 50.42 2.12 26.01
N LYS A 84 49.57 3.10 26.38
CA LYS A 84 48.31 3.40 25.68
C LYS A 84 48.53 3.78 24.21
N TRP A 85 49.53 4.62 23.91
CA TRP A 85 49.79 5.08 22.54
C TRP A 85 50.47 4.01 21.67
N PHE A 86 51.22 3.10 22.30
CA PHE A 86 51.90 2.01 21.59
C PHE A 86 50.93 0.98 20.99
N PHE A 87 49.67 0.93 21.47
CA PHE A 87 48.64 -0.01 20.97
C PHE A 87 47.46 0.68 20.28
N ILE A 88 47.12 1.92 20.67
CA ILE A 88 46.08 2.71 19.99
C ILE A 88 46.50 3.07 18.56
N VAL A 89 47.78 3.40 18.34
CA VAL A 89 48.27 3.78 17.00
C VAL A 89 48.23 2.60 16.02
N PRO A 90 48.72 1.38 16.37
CA PRO A 90 48.55 0.20 15.51
C PRO A 90 47.07 -0.18 15.29
N LEU A 91 46.19 -0.01 16.28
CA LEU A 91 44.76 -0.32 16.13
C LEU A 91 44.09 0.62 15.13
N ILE A 92 44.36 1.92 15.23
CA ILE A 92 43.86 2.92 14.26
C ILE A 92 44.42 2.62 12.87
N LEU A 93 45.70 2.24 12.77
CA LEU A 93 46.33 1.86 11.51
C LEU A 93 45.74 0.56 10.93
N VAL A 94 45.41 -0.45 11.73
CA VAL A 94 44.77 -1.68 11.25
C VAL A 94 43.35 -1.43 10.80
N VAL A 95 42.57 -0.61 11.51
CA VAL A 95 41.21 -0.22 11.07
C VAL A 95 41.27 0.62 9.79
N LEU A 96 42.21 1.55 9.69
CA LEU A 96 42.46 2.30 8.45
C LEU A 96 42.91 1.38 7.31
N MET A 97 43.82 0.43 7.57
CA MET A 97 44.29 -0.52 6.56
C MET A 97 43.20 -1.49 6.12
N ILE A 98 42.29 -1.91 7.00
CA ILE A 98 41.12 -2.72 6.63
C ILE A 98 40.13 -1.89 5.80
N GLY A 99 39.89 -0.63 6.18
CA GLY A 99 39.08 0.29 5.38
C GLY A 99 39.69 0.54 3.99
N ILE A 100 41.01 0.73 3.91
CA ILE A 100 41.78 0.88 2.67
C ILE A 100 41.79 -0.42 1.86
N PHE A 101 41.93 -1.58 2.50
CA PHE A 101 41.90 -2.88 1.82
C PHE A 101 40.52 -3.16 1.23
N ILE A 102 39.44 -2.88 1.96
CA ILE A 102 38.06 -2.96 1.45
C ILE A 102 37.84 -1.96 0.31
N PHE A 103 38.41 -0.76 0.40
CA PHE A 103 38.38 0.25 -0.67
C PHE A 103 39.06 -0.28 -1.94
N PHE A 104 40.31 -0.75 -1.87
CA PHE A 104 41.06 -1.22 -3.05
C PHE A 104 40.51 -2.52 -3.65
N PHE A 105 40.08 -3.49 -2.83
CA PHE A 105 39.52 -4.75 -3.34
C PHE A 105 38.16 -4.56 -4.03
N ARG A 106 37.41 -3.51 -3.64
CA ARG A 106 36.11 -3.18 -4.25
C ARG A 106 36.27 -2.26 -5.46
N THR A 107 37.26 -1.36 -5.45
CA THR A 107 37.55 -0.54 -6.63
C THR A 107 38.20 -1.35 -7.75
N ASP A 108 39.04 -2.36 -7.50
CA ASP A 108 39.60 -3.18 -8.59
C ASP A 108 38.57 -4.09 -9.29
N MET A 109 37.40 -4.34 -8.68
CA MET A 109 36.27 -4.99 -9.37
C MET A 109 35.37 -4.02 -10.14
N VAL A 110 35.48 -2.72 -9.89
CA VAL A 110 34.63 -1.67 -10.49
C VAL A 110 35.41 -0.81 -11.49
N LEU A 111 36.73 -0.69 -11.36
CA LEU A 111 37.57 0.18 -12.19
C LEU A 111 37.97 -0.42 -13.55
N SER A 112 37.48 -1.60 -13.93
CA SER A 112 37.73 -2.11 -15.30
C SER A 112 36.81 -1.51 -16.35
N ASP A 113 35.72 -0.83 -15.97
CA ASP A 113 34.84 -0.13 -16.91
C ASP A 113 34.12 1.05 -16.21
N LEU A 114 34.49 2.28 -16.58
CA LEU A 114 33.66 3.51 -16.68
C LEU A 114 34.11 4.80 -15.96
N ASP A 115 33.87 5.88 -16.73
CA ASP A 115 33.80 7.29 -16.40
C ASP A 115 33.02 7.56 -15.10
N TYR A 116 33.56 8.42 -14.24
CA TYR A 116 33.03 8.66 -12.90
C TYR A 116 32.02 9.81 -12.89
N ASP A 117 30.75 9.50 -12.65
CA ASP A 117 29.70 10.46 -12.32
C ASP A 117 29.58 10.58 -10.79
N ILE A 118 29.49 11.82 -10.30
CA ILE A 118 29.52 12.13 -8.86
C ILE A 118 28.19 11.78 -8.16
N ASP A 119 27.14 11.50 -8.93
CA ASP A 119 25.80 11.13 -8.45
C ASP A 119 25.57 9.61 -8.37
N ASP A 120 26.63 8.79 -8.41
CA ASP A 120 26.52 7.34 -8.32
C ASP A 120 26.02 6.89 -6.91
N PRO A 121 24.91 6.14 -6.81
CA PRO A 121 24.37 5.61 -5.55
C PRO A 121 25.38 4.76 -4.75
N TYR A 122 26.44 4.23 -5.36
CA TYR A 122 27.52 3.55 -4.64
C TYR A 122 28.36 4.50 -3.75
N VAL A 123 28.45 5.79 -4.09
CA VAL A 123 29.15 6.83 -3.31
C VAL A 123 28.31 7.25 -2.10
N ALA A 124 26.98 7.31 -2.26
CA ALA A 124 26.04 7.54 -1.17
C ALA A 124 26.05 6.36 -0.17
N ASP A 125 26.00 5.13 -0.67
CA ASP A 125 26.13 3.91 0.13
C ASP A 125 27.49 3.87 0.85
N PHE A 126 28.59 4.25 0.19
CA PHE A 126 29.92 4.32 0.81
C PHE A 126 29.96 5.33 1.97
N THR A 127 29.35 6.50 1.80
CA THR A 127 29.26 7.52 2.85
C THR A 127 28.40 7.02 4.02
N PHE A 128 27.30 6.32 3.71
CA PHE A 128 26.40 5.68 4.68
C PHE A 128 27.10 4.59 5.51
N TYR A 129 27.80 3.64 4.88
CA TYR A 129 28.55 2.58 5.59
C TYR A 129 29.73 3.13 6.37
N SER A 130 30.37 4.19 5.88
CA SER A 130 31.51 4.85 6.56
C SER A 130 31.06 5.59 7.83
N ILE A 131 29.94 6.32 7.75
CA ILE A 131 29.34 7.00 8.90
C ILE A 131 28.79 5.97 9.90
N GLY A 132 28.11 4.92 9.42
CA GLY A 132 27.63 3.82 10.27
C GLY A 132 28.77 3.12 11.02
N SER A 133 29.88 2.84 10.35
CA SER A 133 31.08 2.23 10.96
C SER A 133 31.75 3.13 11.99
N LEU A 134 31.77 4.45 11.75
CA LEU A 134 32.28 5.44 12.70
C LEU A 134 31.40 5.49 13.97
N ILE A 135 30.09 5.48 13.80
CA ILE A 135 29.11 5.50 14.90
C ILE A 135 29.17 4.20 15.72
N LEU A 136 29.27 3.04 15.06
CA LEU A 136 29.50 1.74 15.69
C LEU A 136 30.78 1.73 16.53
N SER A 137 31.85 2.29 15.98
CA SER A 137 33.15 2.40 16.65
C SER A 137 33.10 3.30 17.89
N LEU A 138 32.41 4.45 17.79
CA LEU A 138 32.20 5.38 18.92
C LEU A 138 31.30 4.77 20.00
N GLY A 139 30.21 4.10 19.60
CA GLY A 139 29.30 3.39 20.50
C GLY A 139 30.01 2.27 21.28
N GLY A 140 30.87 1.50 20.60
CA GLY A 140 31.72 0.49 21.22
C GLY A 140 32.76 1.08 22.18
N LEU A 141 33.36 2.22 21.83
CA LEU A 141 34.34 2.92 22.67
C LEU A 141 33.73 3.44 23.97
N MET A 142 32.49 3.94 23.91
CA MET A 142 31.72 4.38 25.07
C MET A 142 31.30 3.21 25.95
N LEU A 143 30.86 2.09 25.35
CA LEU A 143 30.54 0.86 26.08
C LEU A 143 31.76 0.33 26.85
N TYR A 144 32.92 0.32 26.19
CA TYR A 144 34.20 -0.08 26.80
C TYR A 144 34.60 0.84 27.97
N HIS A 145 34.49 2.17 27.81
CA HIS A 145 34.77 3.12 28.89
C HIS A 145 33.77 3.00 30.04
N GLY A 146 32.49 2.73 29.75
CA GLY A 146 31.46 2.45 30.75
C GLY A 146 31.82 1.21 31.59
N ILE A 147 32.14 0.09 30.93
CA ILE A 147 32.56 -1.17 31.57
C ILE A 147 33.83 -0.97 32.41
N LYS A 148 34.83 -0.26 31.88
CA LYS A 148 36.08 0.01 32.60
C LYS A 148 35.90 0.91 33.82
N THR A 149 34.97 1.87 33.77
CA THR A 149 34.67 2.77 34.90
C THR A 149 33.98 2.03 36.05
N ILE A 150 33.17 1.01 35.74
CA ILE A 150 32.54 0.10 36.73
C ILE A 150 33.58 -0.71 37.49
N MET A 151 34.61 -1.19 36.80
CA MET A 151 35.65 -1.99 37.43
C MET A 151 36.41 -1.22 38.53
N HIS A 152 36.24 0.10 38.66
CA HIS A 152 37.02 0.94 39.56
C HIS A 152 36.24 1.80 40.59
N ARG A 153 34.89 1.91 40.59
CA ARG A 153 34.14 2.72 41.60
C ARG A 153 32.71 2.22 41.97
N LYS A 154 32.24 2.50 43.21
CA LYS A 154 30.97 1.98 43.81
C LYS A 154 29.71 2.84 43.57
N SER A 155 28.59 2.12 43.37
CA SER A 155 27.15 2.46 43.45
C SER A 155 26.52 3.49 42.49
N ILE A 156 26.99 4.73 42.36
CA ILE A 156 26.41 5.75 41.45
C ILE A 156 26.61 5.42 39.95
N VAL A 157 27.51 4.47 39.64
CA VAL A 157 27.92 4.12 38.27
C VAL A 157 26.95 3.17 37.56
N LYS A 158 26.06 2.46 38.27
CA LYS A 158 25.09 1.55 37.64
C LYS A 158 24.08 2.28 36.74
N VAL A 159 23.66 3.49 37.14
CA VAL A 159 22.77 4.35 36.33
C VAL A 159 23.49 4.86 35.08
N LYS A 160 24.78 5.22 35.19
CA LYS A 160 25.58 5.66 34.04
C LYS A 160 25.81 4.54 33.03
N LEU A 161 25.96 3.29 33.46
CA LEU A 161 26.07 2.15 32.55
C LEU A 161 24.81 1.95 31.73
N LEU A 162 23.64 1.99 32.36
CA LEU A 162 22.37 1.87 31.66
C LEU A 162 22.22 2.99 30.62
N ILE A 163 22.59 4.22 30.98
CA ILE A 163 22.59 5.36 30.05
C ILE A 163 23.58 5.13 28.89
N TYR A 164 24.82 4.75 29.15
CA TYR A 164 25.80 4.51 28.09
C TYR A 164 25.42 3.32 27.19
N THR A 165 24.85 2.25 27.74
CA THR A 165 24.39 1.10 26.96
C THR A 165 23.16 1.44 26.13
N ILE A 166 22.18 2.17 26.68
CA ILE A 166 21.02 2.66 25.91
C ILE A 166 21.49 3.59 24.80
N VAL A 167 22.35 4.57 25.10
CA VAL A 167 22.89 5.50 24.09
C VAL A 167 23.69 4.76 23.02
N SER A 168 24.55 3.80 23.40
CA SER A 168 25.29 2.99 22.42
C SER A 168 24.36 2.15 21.56
N ILE A 169 23.31 1.52 22.11
CA ILE A 169 22.33 0.75 21.32
C ILE A 169 21.54 1.68 20.40
N SER A 170 21.11 2.85 20.88
CA SER A 170 20.43 3.86 20.07
C SER A 170 21.31 4.39 18.94
N LEU A 171 22.61 4.56 19.16
CA LEU A 171 23.56 4.99 18.12
C LEU A 171 23.83 3.87 17.10
N ILE A 172 23.95 2.62 17.56
CA ILE A 172 24.35 1.45 16.74
C ILE A 172 23.18 0.92 15.90
N VAL A 173 21.99 0.87 16.48
CA VAL A 173 20.79 0.29 15.86
C VAL A 173 19.80 1.38 15.49
N GLY A 174 19.54 2.29 16.42
CA GLY A 174 18.52 3.32 16.27
C GLY A 174 18.83 4.32 15.17
N ILE A 175 20.07 4.81 15.04
CA ILE A 175 20.41 5.82 14.03
C ILE A 175 20.46 5.25 12.61
N PRO A 176 21.15 4.14 12.30
CA PRO A 176 21.13 3.60 10.94
C PRO A 176 19.72 3.19 10.49
N PHE A 177 18.91 2.65 11.42
CA PHE A 177 17.51 2.36 11.16
C PHE A 177 16.69 3.64 10.95
N ALA A 178 16.87 4.66 11.79
CA ALA A 178 16.20 5.95 11.65
C ALA A 178 16.63 6.70 10.39
N VAL A 179 17.88 6.58 9.94
CA VAL A 179 18.38 7.20 8.70
C VAL A 179 17.86 6.44 7.49
N ARG A 180 17.80 5.10 7.50
CA ARG A 180 17.18 4.32 6.41
C ARG A 180 15.66 4.55 6.35
N TYR A 181 15.02 4.63 7.51
CA TYR A 181 13.62 5.00 7.61
C TYR A 181 13.42 6.43 7.10
N ALA A 182 14.28 7.37 7.50
CA ALA A 182 14.27 8.74 7.01
C ALA A 182 14.51 8.83 5.49
N ASP A 183 15.43 8.07 4.91
CA ASP A 183 15.67 8.07 3.46
C ASP A 183 14.46 7.51 2.69
N LEU A 184 13.83 6.46 3.22
CA LEU A 184 12.57 5.92 2.69
C LEU A 184 11.35 6.81 2.95
N SER A 185 11.41 7.71 3.93
CA SER A 185 10.28 8.55 4.37
C SER A 185 10.42 10.03 4.02
N LEU A 186 11.61 10.51 3.61
CA LEU A 186 11.90 11.93 3.36
C LEU A 186 12.27 12.21 1.90
N ASN A 187 12.62 11.19 1.10
CA ASN A 187 12.90 11.36 -0.31
C ASN A 187 11.75 10.74 -1.13
N GLU A 188 11.10 11.58 -1.93
CA GLU A 188 10.13 11.16 -2.94
C GLU A 188 10.90 10.42 -4.04
N TYR A 189 10.66 9.11 -4.17
CA TYR A 189 11.22 8.31 -5.25
C TYR A 189 10.07 7.78 -6.10
N SER A 190 10.21 7.93 -7.42
CA SER A 190 9.31 7.26 -8.35
C SER A 190 9.61 5.77 -8.43
N ILE A 191 8.57 4.94 -8.54
CA ILE A 191 8.68 3.49 -8.76
C ILE A 191 9.50 3.16 -10.01
N SER A 192 9.45 4.03 -11.04
CA SER A 192 10.20 3.83 -12.27
C SER A 192 11.70 4.12 -12.12
N GLU A 193 12.09 4.93 -11.13
CA GLU A 193 13.48 5.27 -10.86
C GLU A 193 14.18 4.27 -9.94
N LYS A 194 13.47 3.84 -8.89
CA LYS A 194 14.02 2.98 -7.82
C LYS A 194 12.91 2.11 -7.22
N TYR A 195 13.16 0.81 -7.12
CA TYR A 195 12.28 -0.13 -6.45
C TYR A 195 13.06 -1.23 -5.73
N PHE A 196 12.53 -1.78 -4.64
CA PHE A 196 13.29 -2.68 -3.75
C PHE A 196 12.79 -4.13 -3.74
N TRP A 197 11.72 -4.43 -4.47
CA TRP A 197 11.02 -5.72 -4.44
C TRP A 197 10.74 -6.25 -5.86
N ASN A 198 10.38 -7.54 -5.94
CA ASN A 198 9.82 -8.12 -7.15
C ASN A 198 8.33 -8.33 -6.89
N ASP A 199 7.48 -7.47 -7.44
CA ASP A 199 6.04 -7.56 -7.25
C ASP A 199 5.29 -7.67 -8.58
N GLY A 200 4.01 -8.03 -8.51
CA GLY A 200 3.19 -8.38 -9.65
C GLY A 200 3.19 -9.88 -9.97
N PRO A 201 2.70 -10.27 -11.16
CA PRO A 201 2.19 -9.37 -12.21
C PRO A 201 0.82 -8.77 -11.91
N TRP A 202 0.49 -7.69 -12.61
CA TRP A 202 -0.88 -7.20 -12.76
C TRP A 202 -1.19 -6.92 -14.22
N LEU A 203 -2.47 -7.01 -14.56
CA LEU A 203 -3.01 -6.83 -15.90
C LEU A 203 -3.84 -5.55 -15.96
N THR A 204 -3.72 -4.79 -17.03
CA THR A 204 -4.54 -3.60 -17.32
C THR A 204 -4.87 -3.53 -18.81
N TRP A 205 -5.69 -2.56 -19.19
CA TRP A 205 -5.90 -2.15 -20.59
C TRP A 205 -5.56 -0.67 -20.76
N ASP A 206 -5.01 -0.34 -21.91
CA ASP A 206 -4.76 1.02 -22.39
C ASP A 206 -5.33 1.22 -23.81
N ASP A 207 -6.21 0.30 -24.24
CA ASP A 207 -6.75 0.18 -25.59
C ASP A 207 -7.85 -0.91 -25.61
N ASP A 208 -8.37 -1.25 -26.78
CA ASP A 208 -9.43 -2.24 -26.99
C ASP A 208 -9.17 -3.58 -26.25
N PRO A 209 -9.97 -3.92 -25.22
CA PRO A 209 -9.87 -5.17 -24.45
C PRO A 209 -10.07 -6.44 -25.28
N SER A 210 -10.63 -6.34 -26.49
CA SER A 210 -10.85 -7.47 -27.39
C SER A 210 -9.57 -7.92 -28.10
N SER A 211 -8.58 -7.02 -28.24
CA SER A 211 -7.39 -7.25 -29.06
C SER A 211 -6.08 -6.88 -28.35
N THR A 212 -6.15 -6.32 -27.14
CA THR A 212 -4.99 -5.89 -26.37
C THR A 212 -4.98 -6.37 -24.92
N MET A 213 -3.79 -6.36 -24.31
CA MET A 213 -3.58 -6.61 -22.89
C MET A 213 -2.26 -5.99 -22.45
N VAL A 214 -2.22 -5.25 -21.34
CA VAL A 214 -0.99 -4.76 -20.74
C VAL A 214 -0.61 -5.64 -19.56
N ILE A 215 0.62 -6.16 -19.57
CA ILE A 215 1.18 -6.96 -18.49
C ILE A 215 2.28 -6.17 -17.81
N SER A 216 2.12 -5.98 -16.50
CA SER A 216 3.00 -5.11 -15.71
C SER A 216 3.59 -5.85 -14.51
N TRP A 217 4.84 -5.55 -14.17
CA TRP A 217 5.52 -6.07 -12.98
C TRP A 217 6.68 -5.18 -12.55
N THR A 218 7.14 -5.35 -11.32
CA THR A 218 8.35 -4.69 -10.82
C THR A 218 9.47 -5.69 -10.55
N THR A 219 10.71 -5.22 -10.63
CA THR A 219 11.91 -5.95 -10.24
C THR A 219 12.74 -5.12 -9.27
N LYS A 220 13.40 -5.82 -8.33
CA LYS A 220 14.28 -5.20 -7.33
C LYS A 220 15.52 -4.55 -7.94
N TYR A 221 16.02 -5.12 -9.02
CA TYR A 221 17.17 -4.60 -9.75
C TYR A 221 16.74 -4.24 -11.16
N LYS A 222 17.38 -3.23 -11.76
CA LYS A 222 17.15 -2.88 -13.16
C LYS A 222 17.53 -4.08 -14.04
N GLU A 223 16.54 -4.63 -14.72
CA GLU A 223 16.69 -5.84 -15.54
C GLU A 223 16.06 -5.64 -16.92
N PRO A 224 16.49 -6.39 -17.95
CA PRO A 224 15.80 -6.42 -19.24
C PRO A 224 14.35 -6.92 -19.09
N THR A 225 13.45 -6.39 -19.92
CA THR A 225 12.06 -6.88 -20.01
C THR A 225 12.04 -8.16 -20.85
N GLN A 226 11.50 -9.25 -20.30
CA GLN A 226 11.32 -10.49 -21.05
C GLN A 226 10.02 -11.20 -20.66
N LEU A 227 9.20 -11.48 -21.67
CA LEU A 227 7.86 -12.06 -21.52
C LEU A 227 7.65 -13.17 -22.56
N TYR A 228 7.05 -14.27 -22.13
CA TYR A 228 6.59 -15.36 -22.98
C TYR A 228 5.06 -15.46 -22.91
N TRP A 229 4.39 -15.72 -24.04
CA TRP A 229 2.95 -15.97 -24.04
C TRP A 229 2.51 -16.91 -25.17
N GLY A 230 1.28 -17.41 -25.08
CA GLY A 230 0.68 -18.29 -26.09
C GLY A 230 -0.71 -18.77 -25.66
N THR A 231 -1.41 -19.48 -26.55
CA THR A 231 -2.75 -20.04 -26.25
C THR A 231 -2.69 -21.43 -25.59
N SER A 232 -1.48 -21.93 -25.31
CA SER A 232 -1.25 -23.21 -24.63
C SER A 232 -0.35 -23.00 -23.41
N GLU A 233 -0.82 -23.43 -22.25
CA GLU A 233 -0.07 -23.38 -20.99
C GLU A 233 1.29 -24.09 -21.08
N THR A 234 1.34 -25.22 -21.79
CA THR A 234 2.56 -26.03 -21.93
C THR A 234 3.48 -25.57 -23.05
N SER A 235 3.06 -24.58 -23.86
CA SER A 235 3.79 -24.13 -25.04
C SER A 235 3.58 -22.64 -25.31
N LEU A 236 4.32 -21.81 -24.58
CA LEU A 236 4.40 -20.37 -24.83
C LEU A 236 5.32 -20.11 -26.04
N ASN A 237 4.72 -19.92 -27.22
CA ASN A 237 5.41 -19.86 -28.51
C ASN A 237 5.71 -18.42 -28.99
N LYS A 238 5.22 -17.40 -28.27
CA LYS A 238 5.54 -16.00 -28.51
C LYS A 238 6.49 -15.50 -27.42
N GLU A 239 7.41 -14.62 -27.78
CA GLU A 239 8.39 -14.01 -26.88
C GLU A 239 8.58 -12.54 -27.23
N LEU A 240 8.80 -11.72 -26.20
CA LEU A 240 9.24 -10.34 -26.29
C LEU A 240 10.49 -10.20 -25.42
N PHE A 241 11.51 -9.54 -25.96
CA PHE A 241 12.72 -9.19 -25.24
C PHE A 241 13.09 -7.74 -25.54
N ASN A 242 13.28 -6.95 -24.49
CA ASN A 242 13.80 -5.59 -24.56
C ASN A 242 15.03 -5.49 -23.64
N SER A 243 16.18 -5.15 -24.21
CA SER A 243 17.46 -5.06 -23.50
C SER A 243 17.57 -3.86 -22.57
N THR A 244 16.72 -2.85 -22.72
CA THR A 244 16.69 -1.68 -21.83
C THR A 244 16.32 -2.13 -20.42
N LYS A 245 17.17 -1.79 -19.45
CA LYS A 245 16.98 -2.22 -18.07
C LYS A 245 16.06 -1.27 -17.32
N SER A 246 15.04 -1.81 -16.67
CA SER A 246 14.09 -1.05 -15.84
C SER A 246 13.79 -1.80 -14.53
N ASN A 247 13.30 -1.08 -13.53
CA ASN A 247 12.68 -1.65 -12.33
C ASN A 247 11.18 -1.86 -12.52
N LEU A 248 10.55 -1.08 -13.38
CA LEU A 248 9.13 -1.15 -13.70
C LEU A 248 8.97 -1.53 -15.17
N HIS A 249 8.20 -2.57 -15.41
CA HIS A 249 8.03 -3.14 -16.73
C HIS A 249 6.56 -3.10 -17.12
N HIS A 250 6.28 -2.57 -18.31
CA HIS A 250 4.99 -2.64 -18.96
C HIS A 250 5.17 -3.27 -20.34
N VAL A 251 4.34 -4.25 -20.65
CA VAL A 251 4.31 -4.89 -21.97
C VAL A 251 2.88 -4.88 -22.49
N LYS A 252 2.61 -4.00 -23.45
CA LYS A 252 1.39 -4.02 -24.25
C LYS A 252 1.49 -5.14 -25.30
N LEU A 253 0.59 -6.11 -25.19
CA LEU A 253 0.34 -7.11 -26.21
C LEU A 253 -0.76 -6.58 -27.13
N THR A 254 -0.49 -6.55 -28.43
CA THR A 254 -1.45 -6.17 -29.48
C THR A 254 -1.78 -7.36 -30.37
N ASP A 255 -2.75 -7.16 -31.28
CA ASP A 255 -3.14 -8.16 -32.28
C ASP A 255 -3.51 -9.52 -31.66
N LEU A 256 -4.10 -9.48 -30.47
CA LEU A 256 -4.63 -10.66 -29.80
C LEU A 256 -5.95 -11.05 -30.47
N ASN A 257 -6.21 -12.35 -30.50
CA ASN A 257 -7.50 -12.84 -30.99
C ASN A 257 -8.58 -12.50 -29.93
N PRO A 258 -9.75 -11.98 -30.34
CA PRO A 258 -10.88 -11.80 -29.44
C PRO A 258 -11.35 -13.11 -28.80
N ALA A 259 -12.00 -13.01 -27.64
CA ALA A 259 -12.58 -14.14 -26.91
C ALA A 259 -11.62 -15.33 -26.72
N THR A 260 -10.33 -15.05 -26.51
CA THR A 260 -9.27 -16.06 -26.49
C THR A 260 -8.53 -16.03 -25.17
N LYS A 261 -8.34 -17.21 -24.59
CA LYS A 261 -7.50 -17.41 -23.41
C LYS A 261 -6.03 -17.49 -23.80
N TYR A 262 -5.20 -16.69 -23.13
CA TYR A 262 -3.75 -16.69 -23.25
C TYR A 262 -3.11 -17.06 -21.93
N PHE A 263 -1.97 -17.72 -22.01
CA PHE A 263 -1.07 -18.00 -20.90
C PHE A 263 0.17 -17.16 -21.07
N TYR A 264 0.76 -16.71 -19.96
CA TYR A 264 1.97 -15.92 -19.99
C TYR A 264 2.91 -16.24 -18.82
N MET A 265 4.19 -15.93 -19.02
CA MET A 265 5.25 -16.09 -18.04
C MET A 265 6.25 -14.96 -18.21
N ILE A 266 6.43 -14.16 -17.16
CA ILE A 266 7.59 -13.26 -17.03
C ILE A 266 8.83 -14.15 -16.91
N LYS A 267 9.96 -13.77 -17.52
CA LYS A 267 11.24 -14.51 -17.59
C LYS A 267 11.41 -15.63 -16.55
N LYS A 268 12.02 -16.75 -16.93
CA LYS A 268 12.12 -17.96 -16.09
C LYS A 268 12.71 -17.75 -14.67
N THR A 269 13.49 -16.69 -14.45
CA THR A 269 14.10 -16.37 -13.15
C THR A 269 13.27 -15.43 -12.28
N PHE A 270 12.18 -14.86 -12.82
CA PHE A 270 11.28 -14.00 -12.07
C PHE A 270 10.62 -14.78 -10.93
N SER A 271 10.58 -14.15 -9.76
CA SER A 271 9.97 -14.69 -8.55
C SER A 271 9.39 -13.53 -7.77
N ALA A 272 8.07 -13.54 -7.62
CA ALA A 272 7.28 -12.63 -6.79
C ALA A 272 6.46 -13.45 -5.77
N ASN A 273 5.53 -12.81 -5.04
CA ASN A 273 4.69 -13.46 -4.03
C ASN A 273 3.56 -14.33 -4.62
N HIS A 274 3.95 -15.29 -5.47
CA HIS A 274 3.08 -16.24 -6.16
C HIS A 274 3.65 -17.65 -6.09
N ASN A 275 2.75 -18.64 -5.96
CA ASN A 275 3.10 -20.06 -5.98
C ASN A 275 3.11 -20.66 -7.41
N THR A 276 2.80 -19.86 -8.43
CA THR A 276 2.84 -20.25 -9.85
C THR A 276 3.85 -19.40 -10.62
N ARG A 277 4.31 -19.91 -11.76
CA ARG A 277 5.16 -19.20 -12.73
C ARG A 277 4.45 -18.90 -14.05
N ILE A 278 3.34 -19.58 -14.32
CA ILE A 278 2.53 -19.38 -15.51
C ILE A 278 1.19 -18.83 -15.04
N PHE A 279 0.83 -17.71 -15.64
CA PHE A 279 -0.42 -16.99 -15.40
C PHE A 279 -1.27 -17.07 -16.68
N ASN A 280 -2.50 -16.57 -16.61
CA ASN A 280 -3.38 -16.54 -17.77
C ASN A 280 -4.32 -15.34 -17.72
N PHE A 281 -4.78 -14.91 -18.89
CA PHE A 281 -5.82 -13.90 -19.06
C PHE A 281 -6.70 -14.30 -20.25
N SER A 282 -7.84 -13.64 -20.41
CA SER A 282 -8.65 -13.75 -21.63
C SER A 282 -8.88 -12.36 -22.21
N THR A 283 -8.82 -12.23 -23.54
CA THR A 283 -9.36 -11.04 -24.22
C THR A 283 -10.88 -11.00 -24.05
N ALA A 284 -11.48 -9.82 -24.25
CA ALA A 284 -12.90 -9.60 -24.02
C ALA A 284 -13.79 -10.67 -24.69
N LYS A 285 -14.80 -11.16 -23.96
CA LYS A 285 -15.70 -12.25 -24.38
C LYS A 285 -16.52 -11.88 -25.61
N ALA A 286 -16.71 -12.75 -26.59
CA ALA A 286 -17.49 -12.40 -27.80
C ALA A 286 -18.97 -12.03 -27.56
N SER A 287 -19.54 -12.40 -26.41
CA SER A 287 -20.92 -12.13 -26.02
C SER A 287 -21.03 -10.95 -25.05
N ASP A 288 -22.19 -10.32 -25.02
CA ASP A 288 -22.58 -9.29 -24.03
C ASP A 288 -23.00 -9.92 -22.69
N THR A 289 -22.37 -11.04 -22.33
CA THR A 289 -22.58 -11.76 -21.07
C THR A 289 -21.26 -11.83 -20.31
N TYR A 290 -21.08 -10.96 -19.34
CA TYR A 290 -19.83 -10.80 -18.59
C TYR A 290 -20.11 -10.29 -17.20
N LYS A 291 -19.10 -10.35 -16.34
CA LYS A 291 -19.22 -9.89 -14.96
C LYS A 291 -17.97 -9.16 -14.54
N PHE A 292 -18.11 -8.11 -13.76
CA PHE A 292 -17.01 -7.34 -13.23
C PHE A 292 -17.21 -7.05 -11.75
N VAL A 293 -16.11 -6.74 -11.08
CA VAL A 293 -16.15 -6.33 -9.68
C VAL A 293 -15.86 -4.85 -9.56
N VAL A 294 -16.52 -4.16 -8.63
CA VAL A 294 -16.16 -2.81 -8.18
C VAL A 294 -15.73 -2.87 -6.71
N VAL A 295 -14.63 -2.21 -6.37
CA VAL A 295 -14.07 -2.17 -5.01
C VAL A 295 -13.34 -0.84 -4.79
N GLY A 296 -13.44 -0.23 -3.62
CA GLY A 296 -12.72 1.00 -3.26
C GLY A 296 -11.78 0.79 -2.08
N ASP A 297 -10.83 1.70 -1.90
CA ASP A 297 -10.19 1.93 -0.59
C ASP A 297 -9.49 0.67 -0.03
N MET A 298 -8.79 -0.07 -0.89
CA MET A 298 -7.94 -1.16 -0.43
C MET A 298 -6.76 -0.64 0.42
N GLN A 299 -6.31 0.59 0.14
CA GLN A 299 -5.22 1.37 0.76
C GLN A 299 -4.56 0.74 2.01
N PRO A 300 -3.57 -0.15 1.82
CA PRO A 300 -2.94 -0.83 2.95
C PRO A 300 -2.00 0.10 3.73
N THR A 301 -2.40 0.50 4.95
CA THR A 301 -1.59 1.31 5.89
C THR A 301 -0.73 0.47 6.83
N GLY A 302 -1.16 -0.76 7.16
CA GLY A 302 -0.54 -1.63 8.16
C GLY A 302 -0.83 -3.11 7.94
N TRP A 303 -0.42 -3.96 8.89
CA TRP A 303 -0.57 -5.42 8.78
C TRP A 303 -2.04 -5.86 8.74
N ASP A 304 -2.88 -5.22 9.54
CA ASP A 304 -4.32 -5.45 9.63
C ASP A 304 -5.06 -5.09 8.34
N THR A 305 -4.85 -3.90 7.79
CA THR A 305 -5.46 -3.51 6.50
C THR A 305 -4.88 -4.30 5.33
N MET A 306 -3.60 -4.67 5.38
CA MET A 306 -3.02 -5.62 4.41
C MET A 306 -3.73 -6.97 4.45
N LEU A 307 -4.08 -7.47 5.64
CA LEU A 307 -4.83 -8.71 5.79
C LEU A 307 -6.28 -8.55 5.30
N GLY A 308 -6.96 -7.45 5.64
CA GLY A 308 -8.30 -7.12 5.15
C GLY A 308 -8.36 -7.07 3.63
N GLY A 309 -7.48 -6.27 3.01
CA GLY A 309 -7.37 -6.17 1.55
C GLY A 309 -6.98 -7.49 0.88
N ARG A 310 -6.19 -8.35 1.54
CA ARG A 310 -5.91 -9.71 1.03
C ARG A 310 -7.17 -10.57 1.01
N ILE A 311 -7.95 -10.55 2.09
CA ILE A 311 -9.18 -11.34 2.22
C ILE A 311 -10.16 -10.93 1.12
N VAL A 312 -10.34 -9.61 0.90
CA VAL A 312 -11.15 -9.08 -0.20
C VAL A 312 -10.60 -9.52 -1.55
N ALA A 313 -9.29 -9.35 -1.82
CA ALA A 313 -8.66 -9.75 -3.08
C ALA A 313 -8.79 -11.25 -3.38
N GLU A 314 -8.70 -12.11 -2.37
CA GLU A 314 -8.94 -13.55 -2.50
C GLU A 314 -10.42 -13.86 -2.76
N GLY A 315 -11.35 -13.08 -2.20
CA GLY A 315 -12.78 -13.12 -2.50
C GLY A 315 -13.07 -12.77 -3.95
N ILE A 316 -12.50 -11.68 -4.45
CA ILE A 316 -12.58 -11.24 -5.85
C ILE A 316 -12.05 -12.35 -6.78
N GLN A 317 -10.89 -12.92 -6.47
CA GLN A 317 -10.33 -14.02 -7.26
C GLN A 317 -11.25 -15.26 -7.29
N LYS A 318 -11.98 -15.56 -6.21
CA LYS A 318 -12.96 -16.65 -6.16
C LYS A 318 -14.24 -16.32 -6.92
N ALA A 319 -14.68 -15.06 -6.91
CA ALA A 319 -15.81 -14.59 -7.70
C ALA A 319 -15.57 -14.72 -9.21
N ASP A 320 -14.29 -14.80 -9.61
CA ASP A 320 -13.82 -15.05 -10.97
C ASP A 320 -14.37 -14.05 -12.00
N PRO A 321 -14.28 -12.72 -11.75
CA PRO A 321 -14.80 -11.72 -12.67
C PRO A 321 -14.02 -11.71 -13.99
N ASP A 322 -14.54 -11.05 -15.02
CA ASP A 322 -13.84 -10.79 -16.27
C ASP A 322 -12.81 -9.64 -16.09
N PHE A 323 -13.12 -8.65 -15.25
CA PHE A 323 -12.24 -7.56 -14.84
C PHE A 323 -12.66 -6.94 -13.50
N VAL A 324 -11.81 -6.06 -12.96
CA VAL A 324 -12.02 -5.39 -11.67
C VAL A 324 -11.85 -3.89 -11.84
N LEU A 325 -12.76 -3.12 -11.27
CA LEU A 325 -12.73 -1.67 -11.19
C LEU A 325 -12.40 -1.27 -9.76
N GLN A 326 -11.35 -0.46 -9.59
CA GLN A 326 -10.97 0.09 -8.31
C GLN A 326 -11.29 1.59 -8.21
N VAL A 327 -12.12 1.99 -7.25
CA VAL A 327 -12.60 3.38 -7.12
C VAL A 327 -11.72 4.24 -6.20
N GLY A 328 -10.43 4.32 -6.52
CA GLY A 328 -9.46 5.17 -5.84
C GLY A 328 -8.97 4.63 -4.49
N ASP A 329 -8.09 5.42 -3.88
CA ASP A 329 -7.33 5.09 -2.66
C ASP A 329 -6.72 3.68 -2.76
N VAL A 330 -5.91 3.54 -3.81
CA VAL A 330 -5.17 2.31 -4.07
C VAL A 330 -4.03 2.18 -3.08
N ALA A 331 -3.19 3.21 -2.98
CA ALA A 331 -2.15 3.34 -1.99
C ALA A 331 -2.58 4.32 -0.90
N SER A 332 -2.28 4.02 0.36
CA SER A 332 -2.56 4.95 1.47
C SER A 332 -1.66 6.19 1.46
N THR A 333 -0.59 6.19 0.67
CA THR A 333 0.33 7.33 0.47
C THR A 333 1.06 7.14 -0.87
N GLY A 334 0.62 7.84 -1.91
CA GLY A 334 1.17 7.79 -3.27
C GLY A 334 2.68 7.97 -3.40
N GLY A 335 3.29 8.90 -2.65
CA GLY A 335 4.74 9.10 -2.66
C GLY A 335 5.55 7.99 -1.98
N SER A 336 4.91 7.01 -1.33
CA SER A 336 5.58 5.96 -0.56
C SER A 336 5.74 4.66 -1.34
N LEU A 337 6.97 4.37 -1.78
CA LEU A 337 7.31 3.07 -2.40
C LEU A 337 6.95 1.85 -1.53
N GLN A 338 6.99 2.00 -0.19
CA GLN A 338 6.60 0.94 0.72
C GLN A 338 5.09 0.69 0.71
N MET A 339 4.27 1.74 0.58
CA MET A 339 2.82 1.57 0.45
C MET A 339 2.48 0.91 -0.90
N TRP A 340 3.14 1.31 -1.98
CA TRP A 340 3.00 0.63 -3.28
C TRP A 340 3.47 -0.83 -3.26
N HIS A 341 4.51 -1.17 -2.51
CA HIS A 341 4.85 -2.57 -2.26
C HIS A 341 3.69 -3.30 -1.60
N ASN A 342 3.10 -2.75 -0.55
CA ASN A 342 1.96 -3.36 0.14
C ASN A 342 0.77 -3.57 -0.82
N VAL A 343 0.45 -2.57 -1.63
CA VAL A 343 -0.55 -2.66 -2.71
C VAL A 343 -0.25 -3.85 -3.63
N LEU A 344 0.99 -3.93 -4.13
CA LEU A 344 1.44 -4.97 -5.05
C LEU A 344 1.69 -6.33 -4.38
N THR A 345 1.39 -6.49 -3.09
CA THR A 345 1.24 -7.81 -2.44
C THR A 345 -0.19 -8.34 -2.47
N ASN A 346 -1.19 -7.46 -2.58
CA ASN A 346 -2.61 -7.78 -2.55
C ASN A 346 -3.24 -7.77 -3.94
N ILE A 347 -3.04 -6.71 -4.74
CA ILE A 347 -3.63 -6.58 -6.09
C ILE A 347 -3.32 -7.80 -6.97
N PRO A 348 -2.07 -8.30 -7.04
CA PRO A 348 -1.76 -9.47 -7.88
C PRO A 348 -2.52 -10.76 -7.51
N LYS A 349 -3.15 -10.85 -6.32
CA LYS A 349 -3.98 -12.00 -5.94
C LYS A 349 -5.17 -12.22 -6.86
N PHE A 350 -5.65 -11.18 -7.53
CA PHE A 350 -6.59 -11.30 -8.66
C PHE A 350 -6.01 -10.73 -9.96
N ALA A 351 -5.22 -9.65 -9.87
CA ALA A 351 -4.81 -8.89 -11.05
C ALA A 351 -3.78 -9.60 -11.93
N ALA A 352 -3.14 -10.66 -11.42
CA ALA A 352 -2.31 -11.53 -12.24
C ALA A 352 -3.14 -12.35 -13.25
N TRP A 353 -4.47 -12.43 -13.06
CA TRP A 353 -5.39 -13.20 -13.90
C TRP A 353 -6.51 -12.38 -14.53
N ARG A 354 -6.91 -11.28 -13.88
CA ARG A 354 -8.01 -10.41 -14.31
C ARG A 354 -7.53 -8.97 -14.42
N PRO A 355 -7.83 -8.25 -15.52
CA PRO A 355 -7.44 -6.85 -15.65
C PRO A 355 -8.06 -5.99 -14.55
N ILE A 356 -7.28 -5.05 -14.05
CA ILE A 356 -7.73 -3.99 -13.16
C ILE A 356 -7.73 -2.65 -13.92
N GLN A 357 -8.78 -1.86 -13.71
CA GLN A 357 -8.88 -0.45 -14.09
C GLN A 357 -9.15 0.34 -12.81
N SER A 358 -8.55 1.51 -12.64
CA SER A 358 -8.66 2.27 -11.39
C SER A 358 -8.87 3.76 -11.64
N THR A 359 -9.67 4.39 -10.81
CA THR A 359 -9.62 5.85 -10.61
C THR A 359 -8.52 6.17 -9.60
N ILE A 360 -8.09 7.43 -9.57
CA ILE A 360 -7.16 7.95 -8.56
C ILE A 360 -7.93 8.52 -7.36
N GLY A 361 -7.47 8.24 -6.13
CA GLY A 361 -8.02 8.78 -4.89
C GLY A 361 -7.17 9.89 -4.25
N ASN A 362 -7.63 10.45 -3.14
CA ASN A 362 -6.87 11.50 -2.43
C ASN A 362 -5.58 10.96 -1.80
N HIS A 363 -5.56 9.71 -1.33
CA HIS A 363 -4.37 9.10 -0.75
C HIS A 363 -3.33 8.73 -1.83
N ASP A 364 -3.76 8.47 -3.06
CA ASP A 364 -2.88 8.24 -4.20
C ASP A 364 -2.10 9.50 -4.62
N TYR A 365 -2.62 10.70 -4.31
CA TYR A 365 -1.89 11.98 -4.37
C TYR A 365 -1.08 12.29 -3.11
N GLY A 366 -1.11 11.39 -2.12
CA GLY A 366 -0.46 11.61 -0.82
C GLY A 366 1.05 11.54 -0.95
N GLY A 367 1.74 12.69 -0.91
CA GLY A 367 3.20 12.75 -0.91
C GLY A 367 3.86 12.68 -2.28
N ASP A 368 3.10 12.76 -3.37
CA ASP A 368 3.58 13.06 -4.73
C ASP A 368 2.45 13.75 -5.54
N SER A 369 2.63 13.94 -6.86
CA SER A 369 1.58 14.49 -7.74
C SER A 369 0.72 13.40 -8.41
N GLY A 370 0.59 12.23 -7.78
CA GLY A 370 -0.03 11.03 -8.37
C GLY A 370 0.90 10.30 -9.35
N ASP A 371 2.17 10.68 -9.41
CA ASP A 371 3.14 10.15 -10.36
C ASP A 371 3.31 8.63 -10.22
N ASN A 372 3.37 8.10 -8.99
CA ASN A 372 3.47 6.67 -8.80
C ASN A 372 2.21 5.91 -9.24
N PHE A 373 1.02 6.51 -9.07
CA PHE A 373 -0.22 5.95 -9.60
C PHE A 373 -0.16 5.85 -11.12
N GLY A 374 0.18 6.95 -11.80
CA GLY A 374 0.32 6.96 -13.27
C GLY A 374 1.44 6.06 -13.80
N ASN A 375 2.51 5.86 -13.02
CA ASN A 375 3.56 4.89 -13.35
C ASN A 375 3.05 3.45 -13.22
N VAL A 376 2.36 3.09 -12.14
CA VAL A 376 1.84 1.71 -11.92
C VAL A 376 0.73 1.36 -12.91
N PHE A 377 -0.11 2.35 -13.23
CA PHE A 377 -1.27 2.21 -14.09
C PHE A 377 -1.17 3.12 -15.33
N GLN A 378 -0.71 2.54 -16.43
CA GLN A 378 -0.59 3.22 -17.73
C GLN A 378 -1.88 3.05 -18.53
N TYR A 379 -2.95 3.75 -18.15
CA TYR A 379 -4.20 3.80 -18.91
C TYR A 379 -4.14 4.82 -20.05
N ASP A 380 -5.13 4.81 -20.94
CA ASP A 380 -5.25 5.80 -22.03
C ASP A 380 -5.81 7.13 -21.51
N TYR A 381 -5.01 7.82 -20.69
CA TYR A 381 -5.42 9.07 -20.07
C TYR A 381 -5.77 10.12 -21.11
N SER A 382 -6.98 10.66 -20.99
CA SER A 382 -7.56 11.58 -21.96
C SER A 382 -7.00 13.00 -21.87
N ALA A 383 -6.09 13.28 -20.92
CA ALA A 383 -5.44 14.58 -20.76
C ALA A 383 -4.28 14.76 -21.78
N PRO A 384 -4.51 15.35 -22.97
CA PRO A 384 -3.51 15.41 -24.01
C PRO A 384 -2.86 16.80 -23.98
N GLY A 385 -1.67 16.91 -23.38
CA GLY A 385 -0.73 18.01 -23.68
C GLY A 385 -1.21 19.46 -23.46
N LEU A 386 -2.15 19.70 -22.55
CA LEU A 386 -2.52 21.04 -22.05
C LEU A 386 -2.40 21.09 -20.52
N SER A 387 -2.70 22.22 -19.89
CA SER A 387 -2.55 22.52 -18.45
C SER A 387 -3.33 21.61 -17.48
N ASP A 388 -3.98 20.57 -17.97
CA ASP A 388 -4.73 19.58 -17.22
C ASP A 388 -3.89 18.31 -17.09
N THR A 389 -3.60 17.91 -15.85
CA THR A 389 -2.76 16.75 -15.52
C THR A 389 -3.57 15.63 -14.85
N GLY A 390 -4.91 15.66 -15.00
CA GLY A 390 -5.79 14.70 -14.35
C GLY A 390 -5.66 13.27 -14.90
N TYR A 391 -5.88 12.29 -14.04
CA TYR A 391 -5.83 10.86 -14.37
C TYR A 391 -7.22 10.31 -14.72
N TYR A 392 -7.87 10.91 -15.72
CA TYR A 392 -9.18 10.50 -16.22
C TYR A 392 -9.12 9.90 -17.63
N TYR A 393 -10.02 8.96 -17.89
CA TYR A 393 -10.09 8.18 -19.13
C TYR A 393 -11.42 7.44 -19.20
N SER A 394 -11.69 6.81 -20.35
CA SER A 394 -12.79 5.88 -20.49
C SER A 394 -12.35 4.65 -21.27
N PHE A 395 -13.15 3.59 -21.20
CA PHE A 395 -12.96 2.42 -22.03
C PHE A 395 -14.28 1.69 -22.25
N ASP A 396 -14.35 0.95 -23.34
CA ASP A 396 -15.48 0.08 -23.66
C ASP A 396 -15.17 -1.36 -23.27
N TYR A 397 -16.15 -2.04 -22.69
CA TYR A 397 -16.16 -3.49 -22.62
C TYR A 397 -17.52 -3.97 -23.12
N ARG A 398 -17.53 -4.53 -24.33
CA ARG A 398 -18.75 -5.00 -25.00
C ARG A 398 -19.76 -3.87 -25.16
N ASN A 399 -20.98 -4.05 -24.68
CA ASN A 399 -22.08 -3.10 -24.76
C ASN A 399 -22.12 -2.14 -23.56
N ALA A 400 -21.04 -2.03 -22.78
CA ALA A 400 -20.91 -1.05 -21.73
C ALA A 400 -19.73 -0.11 -21.94
N HIS A 401 -19.97 1.14 -21.56
CA HIS A 401 -19.01 2.23 -21.51
C HIS A 401 -18.72 2.61 -20.05
N PHE A 402 -17.44 2.77 -19.72
CA PHE A 402 -16.98 3.09 -18.37
C PHE A 402 -16.20 4.39 -18.38
N ILE A 403 -16.68 5.38 -17.60
CA ILE A 403 -16.07 6.69 -17.48
C ILE A 403 -15.36 6.78 -16.13
N MET A 404 -14.03 6.93 -16.17
CA MET A 404 -13.16 6.94 -15.01
C MET A 404 -12.72 8.38 -14.72
N ILE A 405 -13.26 8.97 -13.66
CA ILE A 405 -13.06 10.38 -13.30
C ILE A 405 -12.01 10.51 -12.19
N ASP A 406 -11.06 11.40 -12.42
CA ASP A 406 -10.23 12.01 -11.38
C ASP A 406 -10.96 13.22 -10.80
N ASN A 407 -11.52 13.10 -9.59
CA ASN A 407 -12.29 14.17 -8.96
C ASN A 407 -11.43 15.17 -8.13
N PHE A 408 -10.10 15.16 -8.30
CA PHE A 408 -9.15 15.95 -7.52
C PHE A 408 -8.37 16.96 -8.35
N ASN A 409 -7.99 16.61 -9.60
CA ASN A 409 -7.20 17.41 -10.53
C ASN A 409 -6.12 18.30 -9.85
N ARG A 410 -5.22 17.66 -9.09
CA ARG A 410 -4.19 18.36 -8.30
C ARG A 410 -3.31 19.25 -9.20
N PRO A 411 -2.96 20.49 -8.77
CA PRO A 411 -3.08 21.02 -7.39
C PRO A 411 -4.44 21.62 -7.05
N SER A 412 -5.43 21.62 -7.96
CA SER A 412 -6.83 21.90 -7.59
C SER A 412 -7.31 20.86 -6.56
N SER A 413 -8.45 21.12 -5.92
CA SER A 413 -9.17 20.14 -5.12
C SER A 413 -10.53 19.79 -5.74
N THR A 414 -10.69 20.09 -7.04
CA THR A 414 -11.94 19.98 -7.80
C THR A 414 -11.63 19.70 -9.27
N MET A 415 -12.53 18.99 -9.96
CA MET A 415 -12.44 18.72 -11.40
C MET A 415 -12.29 20.00 -12.23
N SER A 416 -11.51 19.92 -13.30
CA SER A 416 -11.39 21.01 -14.28
C SER A 416 -12.66 21.14 -15.11
N THR A 417 -12.89 22.33 -15.67
CA THR A 417 -13.95 22.55 -16.67
C THR A 417 -13.69 21.70 -17.92
N GLU A 418 -12.42 21.55 -18.30
CA GLU A 418 -11.97 20.71 -19.41
C GLU A 418 -12.40 19.25 -19.23
N GLN A 419 -12.17 18.68 -18.04
CA GLN A 419 -12.58 17.33 -17.72
C GLN A 419 -14.10 17.18 -17.67
N LYS A 420 -14.84 18.15 -17.09
CA LYS A 420 -16.32 18.12 -17.10
C LYS A 420 -16.89 18.11 -18.52
N ASN A 421 -16.33 18.94 -19.41
CA ASN A 421 -16.71 18.97 -20.83
C ASN A 421 -16.32 17.68 -21.55
N TRP A 422 -15.16 17.11 -21.20
CA TRP A 422 -14.73 15.82 -21.73
C TRP A 422 -15.73 14.71 -21.35
N VAL A 423 -16.16 14.64 -20.08
CA VAL A 423 -17.15 13.64 -19.62
C VAL A 423 -18.44 13.74 -20.43
N GLN A 424 -19.01 14.94 -20.59
CA GLN A 424 -20.23 15.12 -21.40
C GLN A 424 -20.03 14.62 -22.83
N ASN A 425 -18.94 15.03 -23.49
CA ASN A 425 -18.67 14.64 -24.87
C ASN A 425 -18.41 13.14 -25.00
N ASP A 426 -17.81 12.51 -23.99
CA ASP A 426 -17.54 11.07 -23.96
C ASP A 426 -18.85 10.26 -23.84
N ILE A 427 -19.78 10.72 -22.99
CA ILE A 427 -21.15 10.18 -22.91
C ILE A 427 -21.87 10.29 -24.26
N ASP A 428 -21.86 11.47 -24.88
CA ASP A 428 -22.49 11.70 -26.18
C ASP A 428 -21.92 10.73 -27.25
N ILE A 429 -20.60 10.51 -27.24
CA ILE A 429 -19.94 9.56 -28.13
C ILE A 429 -20.40 8.13 -27.84
N ALA A 430 -20.37 7.69 -26.58
CA ALA A 430 -20.77 6.34 -26.18
C ALA A 430 -22.22 6.03 -26.59
N GLN A 431 -23.14 6.94 -26.31
CA GLN A 431 -24.54 6.82 -26.74
C GLN A 431 -24.67 6.76 -28.27
N SER A 432 -23.90 7.60 -29.00
CA SER A 432 -23.93 7.60 -30.47
C SER A 432 -23.39 6.31 -31.10
N LEU A 433 -22.49 5.62 -30.39
CA LEU A 433 -21.94 4.31 -30.77
C LEU A 433 -22.87 3.16 -30.38
N GLY A 434 -23.95 3.43 -29.65
CA GLY A 434 -24.96 2.45 -29.24
C GLY A 434 -24.51 1.61 -28.04
N GLN A 435 -23.75 2.20 -27.11
CA GLN A 435 -23.47 1.57 -25.82
C GLN A 435 -24.77 1.48 -25.01
N ASP A 436 -25.12 0.28 -24.54
CA ASP A 436 -26.37 0.03 -23.81
C ASP A 436 -26.26 0.49 -22.36
N TRP A 437 -25.09 0.27 -21.75
CA TRP A 437 -24.82 0.57 -20.35
C TRP A 437 -23.75 1.64 -20.22
N ILE A 438 -24.01 2.68 -19.42
CA ILE A 438 -23.03 3.73 -19.13
C ILE A 438 -22.82 3.82 -17.63
N PHE A 439 -21.58 3.58 -17.19
CA PHE A 439 -21.18 3.65 -15.79
C PHE A 439 -20.17 4.76 -15.54
N ILE A 440 -20.36 5.52 -14.46
CA ILE A 440 -19.44 6.58 -14.02
C ILE A 440 -18.77 6.16 -12.72
N LEU A 441 -17.45 6.27 -12.66
CA LEU A 441 -16.65 5.91 -11.50
C LEU A 441 -15.72 7.06 -11.09
N PHE A 442 -15.64 7.34 -9.79
CA PHE A 442 -14.73 8.32 -9.17
C PHE A 442 -14.45 7.92 -7.73
N HIS A 443 -13.70 8.71 -6.96
CA HIS A 443 -13.33 8.34 -5.60
C HIS A 443 -14.14 9.05 -4.51
N HIS A 444 -14.16 10.39 -4.44
CA HIS A 444 -14.85 11.11 -3.34
C HIS A 444 -16.36 10.93 -3.34
N THR A 445 -16.96 10.75 -2.17
CA THR A 445 -18.43 10.65 -2.04
C THR A 445 -19.18 11.93 -2.43
N ILE A 446 -20.28 11.73 -3.17
CA ILE A 446 -21.30 12.77 -3.46
C ILE A 446 -22.57 12.56 -2.64
N LEU A 447 -22.81 11.33 -2.21
CA LEU A 447 -23.86 10.90 -1.31
C LEU A 447 -23.17 10.05 -0.25
N THR A 448 -23.44 10.32 1.02
CA THR A 448 -22.84 9.54 2.11
C THR A 448 -23.64 9.71 3.40
N THR A 449 -23.78 8.63 4.16
CA THR A 449 -24.18 8.71 5.57
C THR A 449 -23.00 8.57 6.55
N GLY A 450 -21.80 8.36 6.01
CA GLY A 450 -20.52 8.25 6.69
C GLY A 450 -19.98 9.57 7.22
N THR A 451 -18.70 9.57 7.56
CA THR A 451 -18.11 10.69 8.30
C THR A 451 -17.43 11.70 7.40
N SER A 452 -17.21 11.34 6.14
CA SER A 452 -16.71 12.27 5.14
C SER A 452 -17.71 13.40 4.87
N SER A 453 -17.17 14.55 4.48
CA SER A 453 -17.99 15.64 3.94
C SER A 453 -18.35 15.30 2.50
N HIS A 454 -19.59 15.51 2.07
CA HIS A 454 -19.91 15.27 0.68
C HIS A 454 -19.21 16.30 -0.21
N ASN A 455 -18.80 15.88 -1.39
CA ASN A 455 -18.24 16.75 -2.41
C ASN A 455 -19.37 17.52 -3.12
N TRP A 456 -19.79 18.64 -2.54
CA TRP A 456 -20.95 19.40 -3.01
C TRP A 456 -20.83 19.93 -4.43
N GLU A 457 -19.64 20.37 -4.83
CA GLU A 457 -19.41 20.88 -6.19
C GLU A 457 -19.49 19.76 -7.23
N LEU A 458 -19.05 18.55 -6.87
CA LEU A 458 -19.22 17.36 -7.71
C LEU A 458 -20.68 16.91 -7.73
N GLN A 459 -21.34 16.86 -6.57
CA GLN A 459 -22.75 16.47 -6.44
C GLN A 459 -23.68 17.37 -7.27
N LYS A 460 -23.53 18.70 -7.16
CA LYS A 460 -24.32 19.69 -7.90
C LYS A 460 -24.18 19.57 -9.42
N TRP A 461 -23.04 19.11 -9.90
CA TRP A 461 -22.79 18.93 -11.33
C TRP A 461 -23.22 17.54 -11.80
N LEU A 462 -22.89 16.49 -11.04
CA LEU A 462 -23.05 15.12 -11.49
C LEU A 462 -24.48 14.58 -11.33
N LEU A 463 -25.22 14.97 -10.28
CA LEU A 463 -26.59 14.48 -10.12
C LEU A 463 -27.52 14.93 -11.28
N PRO A 464 -27.54 16.21 -11.69
CA PRO A 464 -28.32 16.63 -12.85
C PRO A 464 -27.82 16.01 -14.16
N LEU A 465 -26.50 15.90 -14.33
CA LEU A 465 -25.91 15.27 -15.53
C LEU A 465 -26.31 13.80 -15.66
N ALA A 466 -26.18 13.04 -14.57
CA ALA A 466 -26.47 11.62 -14.58
C ALA A 466 -27.96 11.33 -14.87
N ASP A 467 -28.86 12.16 -14.33
CA ASP A 467 -30.28 12.13 -14.64
C ASP A 467 -30.54 12.51 -16.11
N ALA A 468 -29.95 13.60 -16.62
CA ALA A 468 -30.16 14.03 -17.99
C ALA A 468 -29.69 13.01 -19.05
N GLU A 469 -28.61 12.29 -18.74
CA GLU A 469 -27.93 11.37 -19.67
C GLU A 469 -28.31 9.89 -19.50
N ASP A 470 -29.30 9.57 -18.66
CA ASP A 470 -29.75 8.20 -18.35
C ASP A 470 -28.60 7.26 -17.94
N ILE A 471 -27.74 7.75 -17.04
CA ILE A 471 -26.60 6.97 -16.52
C ILE A 471 -27.11 5.81 -15.67
N ASP A 472 -26.62 4.60 -15.94
CA ASP A 472 -27.11 3.37 -15.31
C ASP A 472 -26.62 3.16 -13.89
N GLY A 473 -25.38 3.58 -13.62
CA GLY A 473 -24.77 3.36 -12.32
C GLY A 473 -23.57 4.23 -12.07
N VAL A 474 -23.50 4.73 -10.84
CA VAL A 474 -22.43 5.59 -10.36
C VAL A 474 -21.76 4.94 -9.16
N PHE A 475 -20.45 4.71 -9.24
CA PHE A 475 -19.68 4.04 -8.18
C PHE A 475 -18.58 4.93 -7.63
N PHE A 476 -18.47 4.97 -6.30
CA PHE A 476 -17.43 5.73 -5.61
C PHE A 476 -16.99 5.06 -4.30
N GLY A 477 -15.90 5.56 -3.71
CA GLY A 477 -15.27 5.02 -2.51
C GLY A 477 -15.24 6.05 -1.39
N HIS A 478 -14.06 6.26 -0.80
CA HIS A 478 -13.71 7.27 0.20
C HIS A 478 -14.29 7.04 1.61
N ASP A 479 -15.60 6.85 1.73
CA ASP A 479 -16.14 6.35 3.00
C ASP A 479 -15.92 4.85 3.07
N HIS A 480 -15.34 4.39 4.18
CA HIS A 480 -14.90 3.00 4.31
C HIS A 480 -16.04 2.07 4.71
N HIS A 481 -17.09 2.03 3.90
CA HIS A 481 -18.29 1.22 4.09
C HIS A 481 -18.99 0.91 2.77
N TYR A 482 -20.09 0.18 2.86
CA TYR A 482 -21.01 -0.04 1.75
C TYR A 482 -22.25 0.85 1.90
N GLU A 483 -22.67 1.55 0.84
CA GLU A 483 -23.97 2.23 0.76
C GLU A 483 -24.57 2.18 -0.64
N HIS A 484 -25.90 2.24 -0.70
CA HIS A 484 -26.69 2.31 -1.93
C HIS A 484 -27.80 3.37 -1.81
N TRP A 485 -27.93 4.17 -2.87
CA TRP A 485 -29.02 5.11 -3.06
C TRP A 485 -29.69 4.89 -4.41
N ASN A 486 -31.00 5.01 -4.42
CA ASN A 486 -31.81 5.08 -5.62
C ASN A 486 -32.47 6.45 -5.69
N PHE A 487 -31.98 7.30 -6.58
CA PHE A 487 -32.34 8.72 -6.57
C PHE A 487 -32.77 9.21 -7.96
N THR A 488 -33.97 9.76 -8.02
CA THR A 488 -34.50 10.48 -9.18
C THR A 488 -34.31 11.98 -8.96
N TYR A 489 -33.47 12.63 -9.77
CA TYR A 489 -33.23 14.07 -9.63
C TYR A 489 -34.53 14.87 -9.84
N GLY A 490 -34.78 15.86 -8.98
CA GLY A 490 -35.98 16.71 -9.05
C GLY A 490 -37.28 16.09 -8.50
N SER A 491 -37.29 14.82 -8.05
CA SER A 491 -38.50 14.13 -7.56
C SER A 491 -39.17 14.76 -6.33
N SER A 492 -38.45 15.61 -5.58
CA SER A 492 -38.95 16.37 -4.43
C SER A 492 -39.31 17.83 -4.74
N ASP A 493 -39.44 18.22 -6.02
CA ASP A 493 -39.54 19.61 -6.47
C ASP A 493 -38.32 20.48 -6.11
N LEU A 494 -37.18 19.86 -5.81
CA LEU A 494 -35.94 20.52 -5.38
C LEU A 494 -34.84 20.35 -6.42
N LEU A 495 -34.21 21.46 -6.80
CA LEU A 495 -33.08 21.53 -7.73
C LEU A 495 -31.89 22.23 -7.08
N TYR A 496 -30.68 21.89 -7.50
CA TYR A 496 -29.49 22.66 -7.14
C TYR A 496 -29.44 24.01 -7.85
N ASP A 497 -29.80 24.05 -9.13
CA ASP A 497 -29.93 25.28 -9.90
C ASP A 497 -31.35 25.43 -10.45
N SER A 498 -31.90 26.65 -10.39
CA SER A 498 -33.22 26.97 -10.95
C SER A 498 -33.35 26.76 -12.46
N SER A 499 -32.21 26.66 -13.16
CA SER A 499 -32.14 26.39 -14.60
C SER A 499 -32.04 24.92 -14.96
N ASP A 500 -31.82 24.03 -13.98
CA ASP A 500 -31.79 22.60 -14.23
C ASP A 500 -33.16 22.11 -14.74
N THR A 501 -33.13 21.13 -15.65
CA THR A 501 -34.34 20.50 -16.19
C THR A 501 -34.26 19.00 -15.95
N PRO A 502 -34.81 18.48 -14.84
CA PRO A 502 -34.78 17.05 -14.56
C PRO A 502 -35.50 16.25 -15.63
N SER A 503 -34.89 15.15 -16.03
CA SER A 503 -35.45 14.16 -16.96
C SER A 503 -36.31 13.14 -16.23
N GLY A 504 -36.02 12.89 -14.95
CA GLY A 504 -36.76 11.94 -14.12
C GLY A 504 -36.31 10.50 -14.32
N ASN A 505 -35.05 10.30 -14.68
CA ASN A 505 -34.43 8.99 -14.79
C ASN A 505 -33.99 8.50 -13.41
N ASP A 506 -34.12 7.18 -13.18
CA ASP A 506 -33.76 6.56 -11.90
C ASP A 506 -32.30 6.12 -11.95
N VAL A 507 -31.41 6.95 -11.38
CA VAL A 507 -29.98 6.67 -11.34
C VAL A 507 -29.62 5.99 -10.02
N GLN A 508 -28.76 4.98 -10.12
CA GLN A 508 -28.28 4.23 -8.98
C GLN A 508 -26.89 4.68 -8.56
N TYR A 509 -26.68 4.86 -7.25
CA TYR A 509 -25.42 5.34 -6.69
C TYR A 509 -24.93 4.37 -5.62
N TRP A 510 -23.64 4.02 -5.67
CA TRP A 510 -23.04 3.10 -4.71
C TRP A 510 -21.73 3.64 -4.14
N CYS A 511 -21.64 3.65 -2.82
CA CYS A 511 -20.37 3.74 -2.10
C CYS A 511 -19.87 2.31 -1.84
N THR A 512 -18.63 2.02 -2.22
CA THR A 512 -18.01 0.69 -2.06
C THR A 512 -16.60 0.75 -1.47
N GLY A 513 -16.36 1.62 -0.48
CA GLY A 513 -15.04 1.82 0.15
C GLY A 513 -14.62 0.77 1.19
N GLY A 514 -15.28 -0.39 1.25
CA GLY A 514 -14.93 -1.47 2.17
C GLY A 514 -13.87 -2.44 1.63
N GLY A 515 -12.98 -2.02 0.73
CA GLY A 515 -12.05 -2.94 0.04
C GLY A 515 -10.85 -3.41 0.84
N GLY A 516 -10.53 -2.78 1.98
CA GLY A 516 -9.43 -3.25 2.83
C GLY A 516 -8.92 -2.26 3.88
N ALA A 517 -9.21 -0.97 3.74
CA ALA A 517 -8.95 0.03 4.77
C ALA A 517 -9.68 -0.31 6.09
N HIS A 518 -9.26 0.36 7.17
CA HIS A 518 -10.03 0.39 8.41
C HIS A 518 -11.44 0.90 8.13
N LEU A 519 -12.47 0.26 8.65
CA LEU A 519 -13.85 0.69 8.43
C LEU A 519 -14.13 1.98 9.23
N GLU A 520 -15.17 2.74 8.89
CA GLU A 520 -15.51 3.99 9.62
C GLU A 520 -15.69 3.78 11.14
N ILE A 521 -16.16 2.59 11.52
CA ILE A 521 -16.29 2.18 12.91
C ILE A 521 -14.95 2.05 13.64
N ASP A 522 -13.87 1.68 12.95
CA ASP A 522 -12.54 1.51 13.54
C ASP A 522 -11.90 2.85 13.94
N TYR A 523 -12.43 3.97 13.43
CA TYR A 523 -11.94 5.32 13.72
C TYR A 523 -12.69 6.00 14.88
N ASP A 524 -13.64 5.33 15.56
CA ASP A 524 -14.59 5.95 16.50
C ASP A 524 -15.39 7.12 15.86
N LEU A 525 -15.43 7.20 14.51
CA LEU A 525 -15.95 8.36 13.79
C LEU A 525 -17.47 8.36 13.62
N LEU A 526 -18.12 7.19 13.63
CA LEU A 526 -19.59 7.09 13.69
C LEU A 526 -20.09 7.59 15.05
N GLY A 527 -20.17 8.91 15.18
CA GLY A 527 -20.37 9.59 16.45
C GLY A 527 -21.70 9.24 17.11
N HIS A 528 -21.67 9.12 18.43
CA HIS A 528 -22.85 9.07 19.30
C HIS A 528 -23.58 10.43 19.40
N SER A 529 -23.44 11.32 18.42
CA SER A 529 -24.03 12.65 18.42
C SER A 529 -24.70 12.96 17.09
N THR A 530 -25.86 13.63 17.16
CA THR A 530 -26.59 14.11 15.99
C THR A 530 -25.69 15.02 15.17
N TRP A 531 -25.67 14.80 13.86
CA TRP A 531 -25.00 15.64 12.88
C TRP A 531 -26.05 16.34 12.02
N TYR A 532 -25.78 17.58 11.63
CA TYR A 532 -26.67 18.33 10.75
C TYR A 532 -25.88 19.05 9.66
N THR A 533 -26.48 19.16 8.47
CA THR A 533 -25.98 19.99 7.39
C THR A 533 -27.11 20.74 6.72
N GLU A 534 -26.87 21.98 6.32
CA GLU A 534 -27.86 22.84 5.67
C GLU A 534 -27.49 23.06 4.22
N ARG A 535 -28.46 22.93 3.32
CA ARG A 535 -28.27 23.12 1.89
C ARG A 535 -29.39 23.95 1.31
N GLU A 536 -29.02 24.88 0.44
CA GLU A 536 -29.98 25.69 -0.29
C GLU A 536 -30.34 24.99 -1.60
N PHE A 537 -31.63 24.92 -1.90
CA PHE A 537 -32.20 24.32 -3.10
C PHE A 537 -33.24 25.26 -3.69
N TYR A 538 -33.37 25.26 -5.01
CA TYR A 538 -34.50 25.90 -5.69
C TYR A 538 -35.72 24.99 -5.61
N ASN A 539 -36.78 25.45 -4.94
CA ASN A 539 -38.04 24.74 -4.88
C ASN A 539 -38.94 25.18 -6.04
N THR A 540 -39.17 24.30 -7.00
CA THR A 540 -39.95 24.60 -8.22
C THR A 540 -41.42 24.88 -7.89
N SER A 541 -41.97 24.20 -6.88
CA SER A 541 -43.34 24.41 -6.37
C SER A 541 -43.54 25.76 -5.68
N LYS A 542 -42.49 26.32 -5.05
CA LYS A 542 -42.51 27.63 -4.38
C LYS A 542 -41.97 28.76 -5.26
N THR A 543 -41.28 28.43 -6.34
CA THR A 543 -40.53 29.37 -7.20
C THR A 543 -39.54 30.24 -6.43
N ASP A 544 -38.93 29.69 -5.37
CA ASP A 544 -37.99 30.39 -4.50
C ASP A 544 -36.94 29.40 -3.97
N TYR A 545 -35.82 29.94 -3.49
CA TYR A 545 -34.80 29.14 -2.82
C TYR A 545 -35.20 28.87 -1.37
N GLU A 546 -34.97 27.65 -0.92
CA GLU A 546 -35.15 27.29 0.48
C GLU A 546 -33.96 26.50 1.01
N THR A 547 -33.69 26.67 2.30
CA THR A 547 -32.67 25.90 3.00
C THR A 547 -33.30 24.66 3.62
N ILE A 548 -32.81 23.49 3.21
CA ILE A 548 -33.14 22.18 3.76
C ILE A 548 -32.05 21.78 4.75
N THR A 549 -32.46 21.41 5.97
CA THR A 549 -31.55 20.86 6.99
C THR A 549 -31.62 19.33 6.95
N HIS A 550 -30.53 18.70 6.54
CA HIS A 550 -30.36 17.26 6.68
C HIS A 550 -29.84 16.97 8.08
N ILE A 551 -30.47 15.98 8.73
CA ILE A 551 -30.11 15.54 10.06
C ILE A 551 -29.79 14.06 9.96
N ARG A 552 -28.65 13.70 10.53
CA ARG A 552 -28.28 12.32 10.81
C ARG A 552 -28.32 12.15 12.32
N ASP A 553 -29.16 11.24 12.79
CA ASP A 553 -29.20 10.92 14.20
C ASP A 553 -27.96 10.14 14.66
N PRO A 554 -27.65 10.16 15.97
CA PRO A 554 -26.56 9.38 16.51
C PRO A 554 -26.66 7.91 16.09
N TRP A 555 -25.51 7.29 15.87
CA TRP A 555 -25.47 5.86 15.68
C TRP A 555 -25.98 5.14 16.94
N ASN A 556 -27.10 4.41 16.82
CA ASN A 556 -27.68 3.68 17.94
C ASN A 556 -26.92 2.37 18.18
N ALA A 557 -25.98 2.42 19.12
CA ALA A 557 -25.15 1.27 19.51
C ALA A 557 -25.93 0.16 20.25
N ASP A 558 -27.20 0.33 20.61
CA ASP A 558 -27.94 -0.71 21.35
C ASP A 558 -28.37 -1.89 20.47
N ASN A 559 -28.46 -1.72 19.14
CA ASN A 559 -28.71 -2.79 18.15
C ASN A 559 -27.40 -3.41 17.60
N TYR A 560 -26.27 -3.05 18.16
CA TYR A 560 -24.95 -3.58 17.85
C TYR A 560 -24.84 -5.06 18.23
N ILE A 561 -24.61 -5.94 17.25
CA ILE A 561 -24.14 -7.30 17.54
C ILE A 561 -22.64 -7.24 17.69
N ASP A 562 -22.21 -6.99 18.92
CA ASP A 562 -20.81 -7.13 19.28
C ASP A 562 -20.41 -8.61 19.31
N HIS A 563 -19.43 -9.00 18.49
CA HIS A 563 -18.73 -10.27 18.64
C HIS A 563 -17.24 -10.03 18.99
N THR A 564 -16.96 -9.10 19.92
CA THR A 564 -15.61 -8.69 20.39
C THR A 564 -14.88 -9.67 21.32
N ASP A 565 -15.34 -10.90 21.55
CA ASP A 565 -14.63 -11.82 22.47
C ASP A 565 -13.24 -12.31 21.97
N ASN A 566 -12.70 -11.74 20.87
CA ASN A 566 -11.31 -11.94 20.44
C ASN A 566 -10.57 -10.60 20.21
N PRO A 567 -9.64 -10.19 21.10
CA PRO A 567 -9.03 -8.85 21.15
C PRO A 567 -7.95 -8.59 20.09
N GLN A 568 -7.96 -9.29 18.95
CA GLN A 568 -6.97 -9.08 17.88
C GLN A 568 -7.61 -8.98 16.49
N TYR A 569 -8.63 -8.11 16.37
CA TYR A 569 -9.34 -7.74 15.14
C TYR A 569 -10.32 -8.78 14.61
N GLY A 570 -11.54 -8.85 15.14
CA GLY A 570 -12.73 -9.39 14.44
C GLY A 570 -12.62 -10.77 13.78
N GLN A 571 -11.52 -11.50 13.96
CA GLN A 571 -11.19 -12.69 13.17
C GLN A 571 -12.12 -13.77 13.66
N LEU A 572 -13.13 -14.10 12.87
CA LEU A 572 -13.67 -15.42 12.97
C LEU A 572 -12.81 -16.42 12.20
N LYS A 573 -12.37 -17.39 12.98
CA LYS A 573 -11.85 -18.71 12.60
C LYS A 573 -12.82 -19.52 11.71
N ASP A 574 -14.01 -18.98 11.43
CA ASP A 574 -15.07 -19.55 10.59
C ASP A 574 -15.45 -18.70 9.35
N GLY A 575 -14.83 -17.53 9.14
CA GLY A 575 -14.97 -16.74 7.91
C GLY A 575 -16.12 -15.75 7.84
N LYS A 576 -16.63 -15.23 8.97
CA LYS A 576 -17.63 -14.14 8.98
C LYS A 576 -17.20 -12.94 9.85
N HIS A 577 -17.44 -11.72 9.38
CA HIS A 577 -17.40 -10.48 10.16
C HIS A 577 -18.79 -9.82 9.99
N TYR A 578 -19.34 -9.15 11.01
CA TYR A 578 -20.59 -8.41 10.89
C TYR A 578 -20.49 -7.10 11.67
N TYR A 579 -20.69 -5.95 11.00
CA TYR A 579 -21.13 -4.72 11.68
C TYR A 579 -22.17 -3.99 10.82
N HIS A 580 -23.23 -3.50 11.46
CA HIS A 580 -24.44 -2.99 10.82
C HIS A 580 -24.55 -1.47 10.91
N ALA A 581 -25.09 -0.83 9.86
CA ALA A 581 -25.54 0.55 9.92
C ALA A 581 -26.72 0.69 10.89
N PRO A 582 -26.98 1.89 11.47
CA PRO A 582 -28.15 2.09 12.31
C PRO A 582 -29.41 2.01 11.41
N ASP A 583 -30.58 1.74 12.02
CA ASP A 583 -31.84 1.60 11.27
C ASP A 583 -32.08 2.80 10.35
N ILE A 584 -32.77 2.61 9.21
CA ILE A 584 -33.13 3.67 8.24
C ILE A 584 -33.76 4.90 8.89
N GLU A 585 -34.45 4.70 10.02
CA GLU A 585 -35.03 5.74 10.88
C GLU A 585 -33.99 6.71 11.46
N SER A 586 -32.71 6.35 11.47
CA SER A 586 -31.60 7.22 11.89
C SER A 586 -31.22 8.24 10.80
N TYR A 587 -31.83 8.12 9.62
CA TYR A 587 -31.52 8.89 8.41
C TYR A 587 -32.78 9.54 7.80
N VAL A 588 -33.78 9.88 8.63
CA VAL A 588 -35.13 10.32 8.21
C VAL A 588 -35.13 11.31 7.03
N ASN A 589 -34.28 12.34 7.05
CA ASN A 589 -34.26 13.39 6.01
C ASN A 589 -33.44 13.02 4.76
N TYR A 590 -32.61 11.98 4.83
CA TYR A 590 -31.86 11.47 3.67
C TYR A 590 -32.71 10.53 2.83
N VAL A 591 -33.59 9.76 3.46
CA VAL A 591 -34.50 8.82 2.79
C VAL A 591 -35.47 9.59 1.89
N ASP A 592 -36.09 10.65 2.42
CA ASP A 592 -37.09 11.42 1.69
C ASP A 592 -36.52 12.17 0.48
N PHE A 593 -35.25 12.62 0.55
CA PHE A 593 -34.65 13.44 -0.50
C PHE A 593 -33.69 12.67 -1.41
N TYR A 594 -32.74 11.93 -0.86
CA TYR A 594 -31.68 11.24 -1.62
C TYR A 594 -31.98 9.76 -1.88
N GLY A 595 -33.13 9.25 -1.44
CA GLY A 595 -33.51 7.85 -1.69
C GLY A 595 -32.51 6.85 -1.11
N TYR A 596 -32.01 7.10 0.10
CA TYR A 596 -31.13 6.17 0.79
C TYR A 596 -31.85 4.83 1.01
N ASP A 597 -31.31 3.77 0.41
CA ASP A 597 -31.89 2.43 0.48
C ASP A 597 -31.22 1.61 1.58
N TYR A 598 -29.89 1.55 1.60
CA TYR A 598 -29.15 0.67 2.52
C TYR A 598 -27.68 1.03 2.72
N GLY A 599 -27.10 0.62 3.86
CA GLY A 599 -25.65 0.63 4.09
C GLY A 599 -25.15 -0.39 5.13
N GLU A 600 -23.86 -0.74 5.07
CA GLU A 600 -23.22 -1.67 5.99
C GLU A 600 -21.74 -1.36 6.22
N GLN A 601 -21.28 -1.48 7.47
CA GLN A 601 -19.89 -1.34 7.88
C GLN A 601 -19.19 -2.70 7.79
N THR A 602 -18.72 -3.06 6.60
CA THR A 602 -18.10 -4.37 6.37
C THR A 602 -17.05 -4.33 5.26
N LEU A 603 -16.11 -5.27 5.31
CA LEU A 603 -15.27 -5.56 4.15
C LEU A 603 -16.14 -6.20 3.07
N HIS A 604 -16.04 -5.71 1.83
CA HIS A 604 -16.87 -6.21 0.74
C HIS A 604 -16.25 -5.94 -0.64
N TYR A 605 -16.90 -6.49 -1.64
CA TYR A 605 -16.77 -6.06 -3.03
C TYR A 605 -18.16 -6.08 -3.68
N MET A 606 -18.36 -5.25 -4.69
CA MET A 606 -19.58 -5.29 -5.50
C MET A 606 -19.34 -6.14 -6.74
N MET A 607 -20.31 -6.99 -7.07
CA MET A 607 -20.31 -7.82 -8.27
C MET A 607 -21.41 -7.34 -9.20
N VAL A 608 -21.04 -7.05 -10.44
CA VAL A 608 -21.95 -6.63 -11.51
C VAL A 608 -21.93 -7.70 -12.61
N GLU A 609 -23.10 -8.17 -13.02
CA GLU A 609 -23.28 -9.20 -14.03
C GLU A 609 -24.18 -8.65 -15.14
N ILE A 610 -23.64 -8.53 -16.35
CA ILE A 610 -24.35 -8.09 -17.55
C ILE A 610 -24.72 -9.32 -18.38
N ASP A 611 -25.95 -9.37 -18.87
CA ASP A 611 -26.44 -10.33 -19.86
C ASP A 611 -27.35 -9.62 -20.88
N GLY A 612 -26.72 -9.05 -21.90
CA GLY A 612 -27.36 -8.18 -22.90
C GLY A 612 -27.99 -6.96 -22.23
N ASN A 613 -29.31 -6.88 -22.29
CA ASN A 613 -30.12 -5.81 -21.69
C ASN A 613 -30.38 -6.02 -20.20
N ASN A 614 -29.89 -7.08 -19.56
CA ASN A 614 -30.05 -7.29 -18.12
C ASN A 614 -28.76 -6.98 -17.37
N CYS A 615 -28.89 -6.28 -16.25
CA CYS A 615 -27.79 -6.02 -15.32
C CYS A 615 -28.19 -6.45 -13.91
N ILE A 616 -27.34 -7.24 -13.26
CA ILE A 616 -27.49 -7.65 -11.87
C ILE A 616 -26.33 -7.06 -11.09
N ILE A 617 -26.63 -6.22 -10.09
CA ILE A 617 -25.62 -5.66 -9.19
C ILE A 617 -25.84 -6.29 -7.81
N SER A 618 -24.78 -6.72 -7.14
CA SER A 618 -24.86 -7.33 -5.81
C SER A 618 -23.67 -6.95 -4.94
N ALA A 619 -23.92 -6.64 -3.67
CA ALA A 619 -22.86 -6.41 -2.69
C ALA A 619 -22.56 -7.72 -1.96
N ARG A 620 -21.27 -8.09 -1.86
CA ARG A 620 -20.84 -9.40 -1.36
C ARG A 620 -19.77 -9.28 -0.30
N TYR A 621 -19.88 -10.12 0.73
CA TYR A 621 -18.78 -10.35 1.65
C TYR A 621 -17.61 -11.04 0.92
N PRO A 622 -16.38 -11.01 1.46
CA PRO A 622 -15.21 -11.63 0.84
C PRO A 622 -15.33 -13.15 0.65
N ASN A 623 -16.21 -13.81 1.40
CA ASN A 623 -16.50 -15.23 1.24
C ASN A 623 -17.43 -15.54 0.03
N GLY A 624 -18.00 -14.51 -0.61
CA GLY A 624 -18.90 -14.61 -1.76
C GLY A 624 -20.39 -14.57 -1.43
N ASP A 625 -20.76 -14.65 -0.14
CA ASP A 625 -22.14 -14.52 0.29
C ASP A 625 -22.65 -13.11 0.00
N LEU A 626 -23.93 -12.99 -0.37
CA LEU A 626 -24.60 -11.70 -0.40
C LEU A 626 -24.53 -11.08 1.00
N ILE A 627 -24.32 -9.77 1.03
CA ILE A 627 -24.63 -8.98 2.21
C ILE A 627 -26.11 -9.25 2.58
N GLN A 628 -26.45 -9.35 3.87
CA GLN A 628 -27.82 -9.73 4.29
C GLN A 628 -28.51 -8.64 5.13
N GLY A 629 -27.75 -7.73 5.73
CA GLY A 629 -28.26 -6.70 6.63
C GLY A 629 -29.16 -7.18 7.77
N PRO A 630 -29.71 -6.24 8.55
CA PRO A 630 -30.64 -6.58 9.61
C PRO A 630 -31.94 -7.16 9.03
N SER A 631 -32.31 -8.37 9.47
CA SER A 631 -33.62 -8.99 9.21
C SER A 631 -34.02 -9.21 7.72
N ASN A 632 -33.06 -9.29 6.79
CA ASN A 632 -33.32 -9.41 5.33
C ASN A 632 -34.23 -8.31 4.78
N LEU A 633 -34.23 -7.11 5.39
CA LEU A 633 -35.18 -6.04 5.03
C LEU A 633 -34.89 -5.38 3.68
N TYR A 634 -33.64 -5.47 3.19
CA TYR A 634 -33.21 -4.76 1.99
C TYR A 634 -32.68 -5.74 0.94
N PRO A 635 -33.11 -5.64 -0.34
CA PRO A 635 -32.50 -6.40 -1.41
C PRO A 635 -31.03 -6.02 -1.52
N GLN A 636 -30.13 -7.00 -1.45
CA GLN A 636 -28.67 -6.80 -1.62
C GLN A 636 -28.20 -7.24 -3.01
N GLN A 637 -29.19 -7.37 -3.89
CA GLN A 637 -29.07 -7.68 -5.29
C GLN A 637 -30.16 -6.91 -6.03
N TRP A 638 -29.74 -6.10 -6.99
CA TRP A 638 -30.61 -5.29 -7.83
C TRP A 638 -30.58 -5.84 -9.24
N VAL A 639 -31.73 -5.85 -9.90
CA VAL A 639 -31.90 -6.37 -11.26
C VAL A 639 -32.50 -5.27 -12.11
N PHE A 640 -31.79 -4.88 -13.15
CA PHE A 640 -32.16 -3.83 -14.10
C PHE A 640 -32.33 -4.43 -15.48
N THR A 641 -33.25 -3.86 -16.26
CA THR A 641 -33.48 -4.23 -17.66
C THR A 641 -33.68 -2.98 -18.50
N LYS A 642 -32.86 -2.80 -19.54
CA LYS A 642 -33.00 -1.72 -20.55
C LYS A 642 -34.12 -2.03 -21.56
#